data_AF-R2THU1-F1
#
_entry.id   AF-R2THU1-F1
#
_cell.length_a   1.000
_cell.length_b   1.000
_cell.length_c   1.000
_cell.angle_alpha   90.00
_cell.angle_beta   90.00
_cell.angle_gamma   90.00
#
_symmetry.space_group_name_H-M   'P 1'
#
loop_
_entity.id
_entity.type
_entity.pdbx_description
1 polymer ?
#
loop_
_entity_poly.entity_id
_entity_poly.type
_entity_poly.pdbx_seq_one_letter_code
_entity_poly.pdbx_strand_id
1 'polypeptide(L)'
;MKKYVLSLFALFFCLLNTVVLTDKAFADATFPPVNSPLGVSTKTNLTAGGTLYFDTNQLQSKQLVGQFLARNITSNGSSGLSKGSFQNYQNSQPLLDFEQIDPAVVSETITGKDTIQWFANDTSFHYVNNEDLHFYIENQPTEQEINDALQYYPGLSDNFSKRLYPGSLESFPAFVDNGISTFSQVTENIQNVSDYYASLTHSNQTTLYNSAVQAAEVNTEKKVVNPNDWGGQSTIQINIALKKGTTEQAVVIVDVDGRIDHFKNAQDISINYTNYDPDTMLPPYLFINYKHFSSFNFTGSTFFHAAAYPSLPNDEEYDFEGNSGVFFEGKYADREIPLVKSDSHTVSDELKDKTYKVATHLVHNFNDEKNEIQFESNASLFIGTVLAPRTSVNIDDTQGRVLGSVISGYDIHTNMSINAEESNARFDYEDFPGLGDTTGEEEIEAPVKVGEQFNYTGKEKRRLYTITQKIPAYSSEFPIQSITINDPMSDSLAIVKEDVLITDEAGTNATDYFTIRNEEGNTLTIEATPDSLLDESFYGKTYTIELNGTLNVTPEEVADPNIRQITIPNTVTTKINDKIKTSNEALLEATLIQGEAVTVRYLNEDEQEIAPAEILVGKIGQPYQSKAKDILDYILVGTPENQTGTFSDKEQTVIYRYQGHLTFSSIPTQLSFGTHTLSNKDEHYKVESKDKDIVVKDTRKRGSNWQLRATLDKELIGSKTQHVLTDTLFYVKEGQTFPITTKGSTIIESGVTTTHNEWNITEDWTTSDDGLKLSVKPGDALADQYSGEISWELYDVVENE
;
A
#
# COMPACT_ATOMS: atom_id res chain seq x y z
N MET A 1 8.55 51.25 -69.67
CA MET A 1 8.73 49.79 -69.72
C MET A 1 9.25 49.32 -68.37
N LYS A 2 8.56 48.33 -67.74
CA LYS A 2 8.90 47.54 -66.52
C LYS A 2 8.96 48.33 -65.19
N LYS A 3 7.84 48.52 -64.47
CA LYS A 3 7.16 47.70 -63.42
C LYS A 3 7.87 47.67 -62.03
N TYR A 4 7.36 48.56 -61.15
CA TYR A 4 7.29 48.70 -59.68
C TYR A 4 7.26 47.38 -58.84
N VAL A 5 7.50 47.23 -57.51
CA VAL A 5 7.79 48.07 -56.31
C VAL A 5 8.00 47.18 -55.05
N LEU A 6 8.71 47.71 -54.03
CA LEU A 6 8.79 47.36 -52.58
C LEU A 6 9.27 45.97 -52.10
N SER A 7 10.26 45.95 -51.19
CA SER A 7 10.32 45.02 -50.05
C SER A 7 11.17 45.61 -48.90
N LEU A 8 10.50 46.31 -47.99
CA LEU A 8 10.92 46.59 -46.61
C LEU A 8 9.61 46.72 -45.81
N PHE A 9 9.49 45.99 -44.69
CA PHE A 9 8.30 45.79 -43.83
C PHE A 9 7.23 44.78 -44.30
N ALA A 10 7.43 43.50 -43.95
CA ALA A 10 6.36 42.50 -43.70
C ALA A 10 6.98 41.22 -43.08
N LEU A 11 7.30 41.24 -41.78
CA LEU A 11 7.56 40.00 -41.02
C LEU A 11 6.76 39.94 -39.71
N PHE A 12 5.76 40.79 -39.56
CA PHE A 12 4.84 40.78 -38.43
C PHE A 12 3.42 41.01 -38.95
N PHE A 13 2.58 40.00 -38.74
CA PHE A 13 1.12 40.05 -38.71
C PHE A 13 0.36 40.55 -39.94
N CYS A 14 -0.28 39.63 -40.67
CA CYS A 14 -1.74 39.44 -40.63
C CYS A 14 -2.21 38.57 -41.80
N LEU A 15 -2.73 37.38 -41.50
CA LEU A 15 -4.08 36.89 -41.85
C LEU A 15 -4.09 35.36 -41.64
N LEU A 16 -4.38 34.90 -40.42
CA LEU A 16 -5.74 34.57 -39.94
C LEU A 16 -6.50 33.60 -40.87
N ASN A 17 -6.43 32.31 -40.54
CA ASN A 17 -7.55 31.39 -40.31
C ASN A 17 -6.94 30.12 -39.70
N THR A 18 -7.40 29.50 -38.61
CA THR A 18 -8.48 29.75 -37.66
C THR A 18 -8.16 28.85 -36.50
N VAL A 19 -8.33 29.39 -35.30
CA VAL A 19 -8.36 28.67 -34.05
C VAL A 19 -9.59 27.75 -34.01
N VAL A 20 -9.38 26.50 -33.59
CA VAL A 20 -10.32 25.68 -32.79
C VAL A 20 -9.38 24.83 -31.91
N LEU A 21 -9.04 25.20 -30.67
CA LEU A 21 -9.82 25.24 -29.43
C LEU A 21 -10.47 23.88 -29.08
N THR A 22 -9.80 23.21 -28.13
CA THR A 22 -10.31 22.45 -26.98
C THR A 22 -11.07 21.13 -27.16
N ASP A 23 -10.52 20.17 -26.40
CA ASP A 23 -11.16 19.23 -25.49
C ASP A 23 -12.18 18.24 -26.06
N LYS A 24 -11.86 16.96 -25.86
CA LYS A 24 -12.49 16.15 -24.81
C LYS A 24 -11.74 14.83 -24.58
N ALA A 25 -11.14 14.75 -23.40
CA ALA A 25 -11.26 13.66 -22.43
C ALA A 25 -11.25 12.19 -22.94
N PHE A 26 -10.24 11.43 -22.54
CA PHE A 26 -10.48 10.34 -21.58
C PHE A 26 -10.30 11.01 -20.20
N ALA A 27 -11.31 11.44 -19.42
CA ALA A 27 -12.46 10.71 -18.89
C ALA A 27 -12.00 9.35 -18.38
N ASP A 28 -11.86 9.24 -17.06
CA ASP A 28 -11.65 8.05 -16.23
C ASP A 28 -11.06 6.86 -16.98
N ALA A 29 -9.78 6.57 -16.71
CA ALA A 29 -9.08 5.37 -17.15
C ALA A 29 -10.04 4.16 -17.14
N THR A 30 -10.54 3.84 -18.33
CA THR A 30 -11.26 2.60 -18.52
C THR A 30 -10.16 1.56 -18.64
N PHE A 31 -10.10 0.70 -17.63
CA PHE A 31 -9.71 -0.69 -17.85
C PHE A 31 -10.32 -1.15 -19.19
N PRO A 32 -9.69 -2.10 -19.94
CA PRO A 32 -10.42 -2.74 -21.05
C PRO A 32 -11.85 -2.99 -20.57
N PRO A 33 -12.89 -2.62 -21.34
CA PRO A 33 -14.26 -2.68 -20.84
C PRO A 33 -14.42 -4.00 -20.10
N VAL A 34 -14.88 -3.93 -18.84
CA VAL A 34 -14.94 -5.06 -17.87
C VAL A 34 -15.52 -6.32 -18.52
N ASN A 35 -16.27 -6.07 -19.58
CA ASN A 35 -17.10 -6.93 -20.34
C ASN A 35 -16.63 -6.85 -21.81
N SER A 36 -15.86 -7.84 -22.23
CA SER A 36 -15.26 -7.95 -23.57
C SER A 36 -16.25 -8.54 -24.56
N PRO A 37 -15.96 -8.69 -25.88
CA PRO A 37 -17.04 -8.81 -26.85
C PRO A 37 -17.78 -10.11 -26.55
N LEU A 38 -19.03 -9.99 -26.11
CA LEU A 38 -19.93 -11.11 -25.89
C LEU A 38 -19.84 -12.03 -27.10
N GLY A 39 -19.20 -13.16 -26.90
CA GLY A 39 -18.96 -14.17 -27.90
C GLY A 39 -18.75 -15.44 -27.10
N VAL A 40 -19.85 -16.12 -26.82
CA VAL A 40 -19.83 -17.23 -25.87
C VAL A 40 -18.95 -18.35 -26.42
N SER A 41 -17.97 -18.73 -25.59
CA SER A 41 -17.19 -19.96 -25.63
C SER A 41 -15.93 -20.04 -26.50
N THR A 42 -15.01 -20.79 -25.91
CA THR A 42 -13.79 -21.46 -26.34
C THR A 42 -13.70 -22.04 -27.77
N LYS A 43 -14.59 -21.76 -28.74
CA LYS A 43 -14.63 -22.36 -30.10
C LYS A 43 -15.24 -21.43 -31.15
N THR A 44 -15.23 -21.77 -32.45
CA THR A 44 -15.81 -20.93 -33.52
C THR A 44 -17.24 -20.48 -33.22
N ASN A 45 -17.46 -19.17 -33.12
CA ASN A 45 -18.74 -18.57 -32.72
C ASN A 45 -19.32 -17.64 -33.78
N LEU A 46 -20.65 -17.67 -33.93
CA LEU A 46 -21.37 -16.61 -34.60
C LEU A 46 -22.14 -15.82 -33.56
N THR A 47 -21.86 -14.52 -33.46
CA THR A 47 -22.55 -13.62 -32.56
C THR A 47 -23.13 -12.44 -33.32
N ALA A 48 -24.46 -12.36 -33.37
CA ALA A 48 -25.20 -11.29 -34.04
C ALA A 48 -25.99 -10.48 -33.00
N GLY A 49 -25.71 -9.18 -32.88
CA GLY A 49 -26.56 -8.27 -32.10
C GLY A 49 -27.99 -8.15 -32.67
N GLY A 50 -28.14 -8.41 -33.97
CA GLY A 50 -29.42 -8.51 -34.67
C GLY A 50 -29.86 -9.96 -34.93
N THR A 51 -30.12 -10.26 -36.19
CA THR A 51 -30.65 -11.56 -36.62
C THR A 51 -29.57 -12.42 -37.25
N LEU A 52 -29.52 -13.69 -36.84
CA LEU A 52 -28.73 -14.72 -37.51
C LEU A 52 -29.61 -15.45 -38.51
N TYR A 53 -29.27 -15.32 -39.79
CA TYR A 53 -29.99 -15.92 -40.91
C TYR A 53 -29.25 -17.15 -41.43
N PHE A 54 -29.99 -18.26 -41.50
CA PHE A 54 -29.58 -19.47 -42.20
C PHE A 54 -30.40 -19.66 -43.49
N ASP A 55 -29.78 -20.12 -44.58
CA ASP A 55 -30.53 -20.67 -45.71
C ASP A 55 -30.56 -22.20 -45.60
N THR A 56 -31.64 -22.72 -45.00
CA THR A 56 -31.83 -24.16 -44.80
C THR A 56 -31.88 -24.96 -46.11
N ASN A 57 -32.10 -24.32 -47.26
CA ASN A 57 -32.00 -24.98 -48.56
C ASN A 57 -30.55 -25.33 -48.92
N GLN A 58 -29.58 -24.54 -48.44
CA GLN A 58 -28.15 -24.66 -48.77
C GLN A 58 -27.35 -25.41 -47.70
N LEU A 59 -27.93 -25.63 -46.53
CA LEU A 59 -27.32 -26.37 -45.42
C LEU A 59 -27.51 -27.89 -45.51
N GLN A 60 -28.15 -28.39 -46.56
CA GLN A 60 -28.35 -29.82 -46.78
C GLN A 60 -26.99 -30.53 -46.80
N SER A 61 -26.78 -31.56 -45.95
CA SER A 61 -25.54 -32.34 -45.84
C SER A 61 -24.29 -31.59 -45.35
N LYS A 62 -24.43 -30.37 -44.83
CA LYS A 62 -23.33 -29.62 -44.19
C LYS A 62 -23.26 -29.91 -42.68
N GLN A 63 -22.06 -29.79 -42.12
CA GLN A 63 -21.82 -29.88 -40.68
C GLN A 63 -21.75 -28.47 -40.09
N LEU A 64 -22.50 -28.22 -39.01
CA LEU A 64 -22.48 -26.98 -38.25
C LEU A 64 -22.13 -27.32 -36.80
N VAL A 65 -20.93 -26.95 -36.37
CA VAL A 65 -20.45 -27.10 -34.99
C VAL A 65 -20.00 -25.73 -34.47
N GLY A 66 -20.53 -25.31 -33.32
CA GLY A 66 -20.17 -24.04 -32.69
C GLY A 66 -21.28 -23.57 -31.75
N GLN A 67 -21.08 -22.39 -31.16
CA GLN A 67 -22.12 -21.68 -30.42
C GLN A 67 -22.67 -20.52 -31.24
N PHE A 68 -23.99 -20.37 -31.20
CA PHE A 68 -24.72 -19.36 -31.96
C PHE A 68 -25.45 -18.44 -30.99
N LEU A 69 -25.01 -17.18 -30.92
CA LEU A 69 -25.65 -16.16 -30.12
C LEU A 69 -26.28 -15.11 -31.02
N ALA A 70 -27.60 -14.92 -30.94
CA ALA A 70 -28.25 -13.86 -31.71
C ALA A 70 -29.54 -13.38 -31.07
N ARG A 71 -29.93 -12.12 -31.29
CA ARG A 71 -31.21 -11.63 -30.79
C ARG A 71 -32.38 -12.41 -31.39
N ASN A 72 -32.36 -12.63 -32.70
CA ASN A 72 -33.32 -13.49 -33.37
C ASN A 72 -32.57 -14.51 -34.24
N ILE A 73 -33.06 -15.74 -34.28
CA ILE A 73 -32.56 -16.75 -35.21
C ILE A 73 -33.69 -17.14 -36.15
N THR A 74 -33.40 -17.06 -37.44
CA THR A 74 -34.40 -17.38 -38.47
C THR A 74 -33.78 -18.02 -39.71
N SER A 75 -34.66 -18.46 -40.60
CA SER A 75 -34.30 -19.08 -41.87
C SER A 75 -34.96 -18.35 -43.02
N ASN A 76 -34.17 -18.03 -44.04
CA ASN A 76 -34.68 -17.54 -45.33
C ASN A 76 -34.98 -18.68 -46.31
N GLY A 77 -34.68 -19.93 -45.92
CA GLY A 77 -35.00 -21.14 -46.68
C GLY A 77 -36.48 -21.52 -46.63
N SER A 78 -36.88 -22.48 -47.49
CA SER A 78 -38.26 -22.98 -47.57
C SER A 78 -38.32 -24.51 -47.73
N SER A 79 -37.29 -25.20 -47.23
CA SER A 79 -37.07 -26.62 -47.49
C SER A 79 -38.01 -27.55 -46.71
N GLY A 80 -38.70 -27.05 -45.67
CA GLY A 80 -39.86 -27.70 -45.05
C GLY A 80 -39.62 -29.09 -44.45
N LEU A 81 -38.44 -29.29 -43.84
CA LEU A 81 -37.76 -30.55 -43.49
C LEU A 81 -36.93 -31.12 -44.65
N SER A 82 -35.63 -30.85 -44.56
CA SER A 82 -34.61 -31.60 -45.28
C SER A 82 -34.75 -33.11 -45.02
N LYS A 83 -34.46 -33.92 -46.04
CA LYS A 83 -33.99 -35.31 -45.85
C LYS A 83 -32.60 -35.37 -45.18
N GLY A 84 -32.06 -34.24 -44.74
CA GLY A 84 -30.75 -34.11 -44.14
C GLY A 84 -30.88 -33.94 -42.63
N SER A 85 -30.65 -35.02 -41.90
CA SER A 85 -30.16 -34.93 -40.54
C SER A 85 -28.85 -34.14 -40.55
N PHE A 86 -28.71 -33.09 -39.73
CA PHE A 86 -27.41 -32.51 -39.46
C PHE A 86 -26.56 -33.61 -38.81
N GLN A 87 -25.55 -34.13 -39.52
CA GLN A 87 -24.69 -35.16 -38.94
C GLN A 87 -23.76 -34.47 -37.95
N ASN A 88 -24.07 -34.61 -36.66
CA ASN A 88 -23.22 -34.04 -35.61
C ASN A 88 -22.17 -35.07 -35.16
N TYR A 89 -20.99 -34.55 -34.81
CA TYR A 89 -19.75 -35.24 -34.42
C TYR A 89 -19.65 -36.75 -34.72
N GLN A 90 -19.32 -37.14 -35.96
CA GLN A 90 -19.11 -38.57 -36.22
C GLN A 90 -17.73 -39.13 -35.83
N ASN A 91 -16.74 -38.31 -35.42
CA ASN A 91 -15.36 -38.81 -35.19
C ASN A 91 -14.49 -38.02 -34.18
N SER A 92 -15.00 -37.09 -33.36
CA SER A 92 -14.13 -36.40 -32.38
C SER A 92 -13.79 -37.30 -31.18
N GLN A 93 -12.52 -37.33 -30.78
CA GLN A 93 -12.03 -38.07 -29.62
C GLN A 93 -12.68 -37.56 -28.30
N PRO A 94 -12.71 -38.36 -27.21
CA PRO A 94 -13.53 -38.12 -26.01
C PRO A 94 -13.13 -36.94 -25.11
N LEU A 95 -12.24 -36.04 -25.56
CA LEU A 95 -11.54 -35.05 -24.74
C LEU A 95 -12.23 -33.68 -24.65
N LEU A 96 -13.49 -33.58 -25.06
CA LEU A 96 -14.27 -32.33 -25.07
C LEU A 96 -15.10 -32.22 -23.78
N ASP A 97 -14.80 -31.25 -22.93
CA ASP A 97 -15.63 -30.95 -21.75
C ASP A 97 -17.03 -30.48 -22.20
N PHE A 98 -18.05 -31.20 -21.73
CA PHE A 98 -19.47 -31.03 -22.08
C PHE A 98 -19.97 -29.59 -21.87
N GLU A 99 -19.47 -28.89 -20.86
CA GLU A 99 -19.91 -27.54 -20.47
C GLU A 99 -19.52 -26.44 -21.48
N GLN A 100 -18.59 -26.70 -22.39
CA GLN A 100 -18.06 -25.64 -23.27
C GLN A 100 -18.94 -25.36 -24.50
N ILE A 101 -19.76 -26.29 -24.98
CA ILE A 101 -20.55 -26.10 -26.23
C ILE A 101 -22.06 -26.06 -25.94
N ASP A 102 -22.46 -26.37 -24.70
CA ASP A 102 -23.84 -26.36 -24.23
C ASP A 102 -24.12 -25.10 -23.38
N PRO A 103 -25.13 -24.27 -23.69
CA PRO A 103 -26.08 -24.39 -24.80
C PRO A 103 -25.47 -24.07 -26.17
N ALA A 104 -25.91 -24.81 -27.20
CA ALA A 104 -25.46 -24.60 -28.58
C ALA A 104 -26.00 -23.29 -29.17
N VAL A 105 -27.15 -22.85 -28.68
CA VAL A 105 -27.84 -21.66 -29.17
C VAL A 105 -28.30 -20.81 -28.00
N VAL A 106 -28.07 -19.51 -28.08
CA VAL A 106 -28.51 -18.52 -27.09
C VAL A 106 -29.21 -17.39 -27.84
N SER A 107 -30.51 -17.20 -27.59
CA SER A 107 -31.30 -16.24 -28.36
C SER A 107 -32.52 -15.69 -27.63
N GLU A 108 -32.84 -14.40 -27.83
CA GLU A 108 -34.07 -13.78 -27.29
C GLU A 108 -35.31 -14.46 -27.90
N THR A 109 -35.29 -14.74 -29.21
CA THR A 109 -36.41 -15.31 -29.96
C THR A 109 -35.93 -16.21 -31.09
N ILE A 110 -36.76 -17.18 -31.48
CA ILE A 110 -36.57 -17.92 -32.73
C ILE A 110 -37.83 -17.77 -33.57
N THR A 111 -37.65 -17.60 -34.88
CA THR A 111 -38.78 -17.35 -35.79
C THR A 111 -38.64 -18.16 -37.07
N GLY A 112 -39.78 -18.45 -37.70
CA GLY A 112 -39.84 -19.20 -38.95
C GLY A 112 -40.00 -20.71 -38.75
N LYS A 113 -40.86 -21.29 -39.60
CA LYS A 113 -41.21 -22.71 -39.57
C LYS A 113 -40.00 -23.63 -39.65
N ASP A 114 -39.07 -23.34 -40.57
CA ASP A 114 -37.90 -24.17 -40.81
C ASP A 114 -36.93 -24.17 -39.61
N THR A 115 -36.77 -23.03 -38.93
CA THR A 115 -35.93 -22.89 -37.73
C THR A 115 -36.51 -23.66 -36.53
N ILE A 116 -37.81 -23.56 -36.30
CA ILE A 116 -38.49 -24.30 -35.21
C ILE A 116 -38.41 -25.80 -35.48
N GLN A 117 -38.64 -26.23 -36.73
CA GLN A 117 -38.44 -27.61 -37.15
C GLN A 117 -36.99 -28.08 -36.95
N TRP A 118 -36.01 -27.20 -37.18
CA TRP A 118 -34.59 -27.50 -37.05
C TRP A 118 -34.20 -27.84 -35.60
N PHE A 119 -34.63 -27.04 -34.61
CA PHE A 119 -34.37 -27.30 -33.20
C PHE A 119 -35.16 -28.49 -32.63
N ALA A 120 -36.34 -28.76 -33.19
CA ALA A 120 -37.18 -29.88 -32.78
C ALA A 120 -36.72 -31.23 -33.35
N ASN A 121 -35.82 -31.25 -34.35
CA ASN A 121 -35.40 -32.47 -35.03
C ASN A 121 -34.45 -33.32 -34.16
N ASP A 122 -34.80 -34.59 -33.98
CA ASP A 122 -34.06 -35.59 -33.22
C ASP A 122 -32.66 -35.94 -33.74
N THR A 123 -32.26 -35.39 -34.88
CA THR A 123 -30.94 -35.60 -35.44
C THR A 123 -30.12 -34.31 -35.54
N SER A 124 -30.70 -33.16 -35.20
CA SER A 124 -29.99 -31.87 -35.15
C SER A 124 -29.38 -31.64 -33.76
N PHE A 125 -28.15 -31.09 -33.69
CA PHE A 125 -27.46 -30.69 -32.46
C PHE A 125 -27.21 -31.83 -31.42
N HIS A 126 -26.49 -32.89 -31.82
CA HIS A 126 -26.11 -34.05 -30.95
C HIS A 126 -24.61 -34.18 -30.66
N TYR A 127 -24.19 -34.70 -29.52
CA TYR A 127 -22.78 -35.09 -29.29
C TYR A 127 -22.43 -36.48 -29.86
N VAL A 128 -21.12 -36.82 -29.90
CA VAL A 128 -20.58 -38.16 -30.29
C VAL A 128 -21.24 -39.31 -29.53
N ASN A 129 -21.68 -39.06 -28.28
CA ASN A 129 -22.35 -40.02 -27.42
C ASN A 129 -23.89 -40.03 -27.56
N ASN A 130 -24.42 -39.32 -28.57
CA ASN A 130 -25.84 -39.23 -28.86
C ASN A 130 -26.65 -38.53 -27.74
N GLU A 131 -26.00 -37.62 -27.00
CA GLU A 131 -26.61 -36.70 -26.05
C GLU A 131 -27.05 -35.40 -26.76
N ASP A 132 -28.21 -34.89 -26.39
CA ASP A 132 -28.79 -33.67 -26.96
C ASP A 132 -28.09 -32.42 -26.41
N LEU A 133 -27.74 -31.46 -27.27
CA LEU A 133 -27.38 -30.10 -26.86
C LEU A 133 -28.64 -29.30 -26.47
N HIS A 134 -28.50 -28.40 -25.49
CA HIS A 134 -29.57 -27.52 -25.08
C HIS A 134 -29.58 -26.21 -25.89
N PHE A 135 -30.75 -25.58 -25.91
CA PHE A 135 -30.94 -24.23 -26.43
C PHE A 135 -31.43 -23.31 -25.32
N TYR A 136 -30.92 -22.10 -25.32
CA TYR A 136 -31.29 -21.05 -24.38
C TYR A 136 -32.15 -20.02 -25.12
N ILE A 137 -33.47 -20.06 -24.92
CA ILE A 137 -34.42 -19.16 -25.59
C ILE A 137 -35.32 -18.49 -24.54
N GLU A 138 -35.28 -17.16 -24.46
CA GLU A 138 -36.07 -16.38 -23.49
C GLU A 138 -37.55 -16.35 -23.86
N ASN A 139 -37.85 -15.97 -25.11
CA ASN A 139 -39.20 -15.95 -25.63
C ASN A 139 -39.40 -17.15 -26.56
N GLN A 140 -39.90 -18.25 -25.98
CA GLN A 140 -40.24 -19.44 -26.74
C GLN A 140 -41.29 -19.13 -27.82
N PRO A 141 -41.27 -19.84 -28.97
CA PRO A 141 -42.33 -19.73 -29.96
C PRO A 141 -43.70 -20.00 -29.34
N THR A 142 -44.71 -19.29 -29.82
CA THR A 142 -46.09 -19.51 -29.37
C THR A 142 -46.55 -20.92 -29.72
N GLU A 143 -47.51 -21.45 -28.96
CA GLU A 143 -48.11 -22.76 -29.24
C GLU A 143 -48.66 -22.84 -30.68
N GLN A 144 -49.15 -21.71 -31.22
CA GLN A 144 -49.58 -21.61 -32.61
C GLN A 144 -48.39 -21.76 -33.59
N GLU A 145 -47.28 -21.06 -33.37
CA GLU A 145 -46.08 -21.17 -34.21
C GLU A 145 -45.47 -22.57 -34.17
N ILE A 146 -45.43 -23.20 -32.98
CA ILE A 146 -45.01 -24.60 -32.83
C ILE A 146 -45.94 -25.53 -33.60
N ASN A 147 -47.26 -25.36 -33.47
CA ASN A 147 -48.24 -26.18 -34.20
C ASN A 147 -48.18 -25.97 -35.72
N ASP A 148 -48.00 -24.73 -36.18
CA ASP A 148 -47.87 -24.41 -37.60
C ASP A 148 -46.56 -24.96 -38.19
N ALA A 149 -45.49 -24.94 -37.40
CA ALA A 149 -44.20 -25.51 -37.78
C ALA A 149 -44.22 -27.05 -37.79
N LEU A 150 -44.78 -27.66 -36.75
CA LEU A 150 -44.74 -29.11 -36.49
C LEU A 150 -46.04 -29.84 -36.85
N GLN A 151 -46.94 -29.22 -37.63
CA GLN A 151 -48.25 -29.76 -38.02
C GLN A 151 -48.20 -31.21 -38.52
N TYR A 152 -47.16 -31.57 -39.26
CA TYR A 152 -46.97 -32.90 -39.85
C TYR A 152 -46.19 -33.88 -38.94
N TYR A 153 -45.54 -33.38 -37.89
CA TYR A 153 -44.66 -34.14 -37.00
C TYR A 153 -44.80 -33.67 -35.53
N PRO A 154 -45.99 -33.80 -34.92
CA PRO A 154 -46.27 -33.26 -33.59
C PRO A 154 -45.39 -33.87 -32.48
N GLY A 155 -44.90 -35.10 -32.66
CA GLY A 155 -43.99 -35.75 -31.70
C GLY A 155 -42.63 -35.07 -31.56
N LEU A 156 -42.22 -34.24 -32.53
CA LEU A 156 -40.99 -33.45 -32.42
C LEU A 156 -41.12 -32.28 -31.42
N SER A 157 -42.35 -31.87 -31.08
CA SER A 157 -42.58 -30.80 -30.10
C SER A 157 -42.00 -31.15 -28.74
N ASP A 158 -42.11 -32.43 -28.33
CA ASP A 158 -41.57 -32.90 -27.06
C ASP A 158 -40.04 -32.79 -27.04
N ASN A 159 -39.38 -32.96 -28.18
CA ASN A 159 -37.91 -32.89 -28.28
C ASN A 159 -37.43 -31.44 -28.18
N PHE A 160 -38.15 -30.50 -28.81
CA PHE A 160 -37.89 -29.07 -28.61
C PHE A 160 -37.98 -28.69 -27.12
N SER A 161 -39.06 -29.10 -26.44
CA SER A 161 -39.26 -28.80 -25.02
C SER A 161 -38.22 -29.46 -24.10
N LYS A 162 -37.76 -30.69 -24.40
CA LYS A 162 -36.74 -31.38 -23.59
C LYS A 162 -35.35 -30.74 -23.66
N ARG A 163 -35.03 -30.11 -24.78
CA ARG A 163 -33.72 -29.47 -25.04
C ARG A 163 -33.68 -28.01 -24.60
N LEU A 164 -34.81 -27.44 -24.18
CA LEU A 164 -34.83 -26.06 -23.77
C LEU A 164 -34.26 -25.90 -22.36
N TYR A 165 -33.29 -25.00 -22.21
CA TYR A 165 -32.73 -24.64 -20.93
C TYR A 165 -33.76 -23.86 -20.08
N PRO A 166 -33.97 -24.21 -18.79
CA PRO A 166 -35.05 -23.65 -17.98
C PRO A 166 -34.75 -22.26 -17.37
N GLY A 167 -33.59 -21.66 -17.61
CA GLY A 167 -33.17 -20.37 -17.05
C GLY A 167 -33.59 -19.14 -17.88
N SER A 168 -33.44 -17.93 -17.30
CA SER A 168 -33.64 -16.62 -17.99
C SER A 168 -32.36 -16.18 -18.70
N LEU A 169 -32.40 -15.59 -19.90
CA LEU A 169 -31.17 -15.21 -20.64
C LEU A 169 -30.24 -14.30 -19.83
N GLU A 170 -30.79 -13.51 -18.91
CA GLU A 170 -30.04 -12.70 -17.94
C GLU A 170 -29.11 -13.50 -17.02
N SER A 171 -29.44 -14.77 -16.75
CA SER A 171 -28.64 -15.66 -15.88
C SER A 171 -27.59 -16.46 -16.64
N PHE A 172 -27.46 -16.23 -17.95
CA PHE A 172 -26.46 -16.88 -18.77
C PHE A 172 -25.05 -16.41 -18.36
N PRO A 173 -24.08 -17.30 -18.06
CA PRO A 173 -22.79 -16.91 -17.47
C PRO A 173 -22.08 -15.79 -18.22
N ALA A 174 -21.94 -15.89 -19.55
CA ALA A 174 -21.29 -14.85 -20.31
C ALA A 174 -22.04 -13.50 -20.25
N PHE A 175 -23.37 -13.50 -20.11
CA PHE A 175 -24.13 -12.24 -19.94
C PHE A 175 -23.89 -11.64 -18.55
N VAL A 176 -23.89 -12.47 -17.51
CA VAL A 176 -23.62 -12.07 -16.12
C VAL A 176 -22.21 -11.51 -15.99
N ASP A 177 -21.21 -12.25 -16.48
CA ASP A 177 -19.79 -11.86 -16.44
C ASP A 177 -19.55 -10.56 -17.20
N ASN A 178 -20.34 -10.32 -18.26
CA ASN A 178 -20.28 -9.11 -19.07
C ASN A 178 -21.30 -8.04 -18.65
N GLY A 179 -21.90 -8.12 -17.46
CA GLY A 179 -22.84 -7.10 -16.94
C GLY A 179 -24.03 -6.80 -17.86
N ILE A 180 -24.40 -7.75 -18.71
CA ILE A 180 -25.44 -7.62 -19.73
C ILE A 180 -26.70 -8.33 -19.25
N SER A 181 -27.80 -7.60 -19.25
CA SER A 181 -29.12 -8.09 -18.85
C SER A 181 -30.10 -8.16 -20.02
N THR A 182 -29.75 -7.64 -21.20
CA THR A 182 -30.64 -7.67 -22.37
C THR A 182 -29.86 -7.87 -23.66
N PHE A 183 -30.47 -8.50 -24.66
CA PHE A 183 -29.87 -8.64 -25.99
C PHE A 183 -29.54 -7.30 -26.66
N SER A 184 -30.26 -6.23 -26.32
CA SER A 184 -29.96 -4.89 -26.86
C SER A 184 -28.61 -4.35 -26.36
N GLN A 185 -28.16 -4.76 -25.17
CA GLN A 185 -26.83 -4.39 -24.65
C GLN A 185 -25.71 -5.20 -25.29
N VAL A 186 -26.01 -6.31 -26.00
CA VAL A 186 -25.00 -7.09 -26.75
C VAL A 186 -24.38 -6.25 -27.86
N THR A 187 -25.20 -5.57 -28.66
CA THR A 187 -24.72 -4.67 -29.74
C THR A 187 -23.87 -3.54 -29.17
N GLU A 188 -24.31 -2.92 -28.08
CA GLU A 188 -23.58 -1.85 -27.40
C GLU A 188 -22.22 -2.34 -26.89
N ASN A 189 -22.18 -3.53 -26.29
CA ASN A 189 -20.95 -4.14 -25.83
C ASN A 189 -19.96 -4.44 -26.97
N ILE A 190 -20.43 -5.04 -28.07
CA ILE A 190 -19.62 -5.29 -29.27
C ILE A 190 -19.03 -3.97 -29.82
N GLN A 191 -19.84 -2.91 -29.86
CA GLN A 191 -19.41 -1.57 -30.28
C GLN A 191 -18.34 -1.00 -29.35
N ASN A 192 -18.56 -1.05 -28.04
CA ASN A 192 -17.64 -0.51 -27.04
C ASN A 192 -16.27 -1.19 -27.10
N VAL A 193 -16.25 -2.52 -27.25
CA VAL A 193 -15.00 -3.30 -27.37
C VAL A 193 -14.26 -2.95 -28.66
N SER A 194 -14.97 -2.93 -29.78
CA SER A 194 -14.39 -2.56 -31.07
C SER A 194 -13.81 -1.14 -31.04
N ASP A 195 -14.55 -0.20 -30.46
CA ASP A 195 -14.14 1.20 -30.32
C ASP A 195 -12.93 1.36 -29.41
N TYR A 196 -12.89 0.61 -28.32
CA TYR A 196 -11.72 0.54 -27.45
C TYR A 196 -10.47 0.20 -28.26
N TYR A 197 -10.44 -0.96 -28.94
CA TYR A 197 -9.26 -1.36 -29.71
C TYR A 197 -8.92 -0.43 -30.88
N ALA A 198 -9.93 0.13 -31.55
CA ALA A 198 -9.73 1.09 -32.63
C ALA A 198 -9.15 2.44 -32.16
N SER A 199 -9.46 2.83 -30.92
CA SER A 199 -9.03 4.10 -30.32
C SER A 199 -7.57 4.08 -29.82
N LEU A 200 -7.01 2.89 -29.56
CA LEU A 200 -5.65 2.75 -29.01
C LEU A 200 -4.56 3.22 -29.99
N THR A 201 -4.81 3.08 -31.28
CA THR A 201 -3.96 3.58 -32.36
C THR A 201 -4.40 4.99 -32.76
N HIS A 202 -3.56 5.99 -32.48
CA HIS A 202 -3.78 7.41 -32.83
C HIS A 202 -3.42 7.71 -34.30
N SER A 203 -3.85 8.86 -34.84
CA SER A 203 -3.72 9.19 -36.28
C SER A 203 -2.31 9.14 -36.89
N ASN A 204 -1.25 9.10 -36.07
CA ASN A 204 0.15 9.11 -36.50
C ASN A 204 0.91 7.81 -36.21
N GLN A 205 0.32 6.86 -35.46
CA GLN A 205 0.95 5.58 -35.12
C GLN A 205 0.17 4.45 -35.79
N THR A 206 0.83 3.69 -36.64
CA THR A 206 0.20 2.59 -37.39
C THR A 206 0.30 1.25 -36.67
N THR A 207 1.07 1.17 -35.59
CA THR A 207 1.28 -0.04 -34.78
C THR A 207 1.42 0.34 -33.31
N LEU A 208 0.80 -0.42 -32.42
CA LEU A 208 0.96 -0.37 -30.96
C LEU A 208 1.18 -1.80 -30.47
N TYR A 209 2.07 -2.03 -29.51
CA TYR A 209 2.33 -3.38 -29.01
C TYR A 209 2.76 -3.33 -27.54
N ASN A 210 2.74 -4.46 -26.85
CA ASN A 210 3.18 -4.55 -25.46
C ASN A 210 4.66 -4.92 -25.32
N SER A 211 5.17 -4.93 -24.09
CA SER A 211 6.59 -5.15 -23.80
C SER A 211 7.12 -6.54 -24.16
N ALA A 212 6.28 -7.53 -24.46
CA ALA A 212 6.73 -8.81 -25.02
C ALA A 212 7.19 -8.70 -26.50
N VAL A 213 6.84 -7.60 -27.18
CA VAL A 213 7.17 -7.32 -28.58
C VAL A 213 8.32 -6.33 -28.62
N GLN A 214 9.34 -6.67 -29.40
CA GLN A 214 10.53 -5.85 -29.62
C GLN A 214 10.28 -4.75 -30.65
N ALA A 215 9.60 -5.09 -31.74
CA ALA A 215 9.23 -4.15 -32.79
C ALA A 215 8.03 -4.69 -33.58
N ALA A 216 7.23 -3.80 -34.15
CA ALA A 216 6.22 -4.16 -35.14
C ALA A 216 6.18 -3.11 -36.25
N GLU A 217 5.91 -3.55 -37.47
CA GLU A 217 5.81 -2.70 -38.65
C GLU A 217 4.67 -3.17 -39.55
N VAL A 218 3.99 -2.23 -40.20
CA VAL A 218 3.11 -2.48 -41.34
C VAL A 218 3.54 -1.59 -42.51
N ASN A 219 3.47 -2.11 -43.74
CA ASN A 219 4.05 -1.48 -44.95
C ASN A 219 3.22 -0.28 -45.49
N THR A 220 3.04 0.76 -44.68
CA THR A 220 2.25 1.95 -45.02
C THR A 220 2.91 2.84 -46.08
N GLU A 221 4.24 2.86 -46.17
CA GLU A 221 4.96 3.79 -47.05
C GLU A 221 5.06 3.34 -48.51
N LYS A 222 5.25 2.04 -48.73
CA LYS A 222 5.44 1.47 -50.07
C LYS A 222 4.63 0.21 -50.29
N LYS A 223 4.15 0.06 -51.53
CA LYS A 223 3.59 -1.18 -52.02
C LYS A 223 4.62 -2.31 -51.89
N VAL A 224 4.23 -3.37 -51.19
CA VAL A 224 4.95 -4.64 -51.15
C VAL A 224 4.22 -5.63 -52.07
N VAL A 225 4.98 -6.49 -52.74
CA VAL A 225 4.46 -7.50 -53.66
C VAL A 225 5.05 -8.86 -53.29
N ASN A 226 4.20 -9.83 -53.02
CA ASN A 226 4.61 -11.22 -52.85
C ASN A 226 5.22 -11.76 -54.17
N PRO A 227 6.49 -12.22 -54.19
CA PRO A 227 7.16 -12.72 -55.38
C PRO A 227 6.62 -14.07 -55.87
N ASN A 228 5.92 -14.81 -55.00
CA ASN A 228 5.33 -16.11 -55.32
C ASN A 228 3.95 -15.99 -55.97
N ASP A 229 3.32 -14.80 -55.93
CA ASP A 229 2.04 -14.53 -56.58
C ASP A 229 2.20 -14.05 -58.03
N TRP A 230 1.57 -14.79 -58.96
CA TRP A 230 1.66 -14.52 -60.40
C TRP A 230 1.01 -13.21 -60.88
N GLY A 231 0.47 -12.38 -59.98
CA GLY A 231 -0.32 -11.19 -60.29
C GLY A 231 0.32 -9.83 -59.99
N GLY A 232 1.45 -9.75 -59.28
CA GLY A 232 2.04 -8.46 -58.87
C GLY A 232 1.12 -7.62 -57.96
N GLN A 233 0.25 -8.29 -57.20
CA GLN A 233 -0.76 -7.67 -56.35
C GLN A 233 -0.13 -7.06 -55.10
N SER A 234 -0.85 -6.14 -54.45
CA SER A 234 -0.36 -5.52 -53.23
C SER A 234 -0.59 -6.43 -52.03
N THR A 235 0.39 -6.49 -51.13
CA THR A 235 0.32 -7.19 -49.84
C THR A 235 0.20 -6.18 -48.69
N ILE A 236 -0.71 -6.43 -47.75
CA ILE A 236 -0.64 -5.87 -46.39
C ILE A 236 0.33 -6.77 -45.63
N GLN A 237 1.56 -6.31 -45.47
CA GLN A 237 2.63 -7.01 -44.78
C GLN A 237 2.80 -6.44 -43.38
N ILE A 238 2.63 -7.31 -42.39
CA ILE A 238 2.79 -7.02 -40.96
C ILE A 238 3.98 -7.83 -40.45
N ASN A 239 5.02 -7.15 -40.00
CA ASN A 239 6.21 -7.78 -39.44
C ASN A 239 6.24 -7.51 -37.93
N ILE A 240 6.40 -8.56 -37.14
CA ILE A 240 6.36 -8.51 -35.68
C ILE A 240 7.59 -9.23 -35.15
N ALA A 241 8.43 -8.53 -34.39
CA ALA A 241 9.59 -9.09 -33.71
C ALA A 241 9.24 -9.25 -32.25
N LEU A 242 9.24 -10.49 -31.76
CA LEU A 242 9.12 -10.76 -30.35
C LEU A 242 10.47 -10.53 -29.66
N LYS A 243 10.45 -10.22 -28.37
CA LYS A 243 11.67 -10.30 -27.56
C LYS A 243 12.11 -11.76 -27.46
N LYS A 244 13.40 -12.03 -27.68
CA LYS A 244 13.95 -13.39 -27.64
C LYS A 244 13.67 -14.05 -26.28
N GLY A 245 13.03 -15.21 -26.30
CA GLY A 245 12.74 -16.00 -25.10
C GLY A 245 11.69 -15.38 -24.17
N THR A 246 10.89 -14.42 -24.65
CA THR A 246 9.77 -13.88 -23.86
C THR A 246 8.81 -15.00 -23.44
N THR A 247 8.41 -14.99 -22.19
CA THR A 247 7.35 -15.86 -21.64
C THR A 247 6.02 -15.11 -21.47
N GLU A 248 6.03 -13.80 -21.70
CA GLU A 248 4.86 -12.95 -21.62
C GLU A 248 4.04 -13.04 -22.90
N GLN A 249 2.72 -12.86 -22.77
CA GLN A 249 1.79 -12.86 -23.89
C GLN A 249 2.06 -11.65 -24.79
N ALA A 250 2.48 -11.89 -26.04
CA ALA A 250 2.66 -10.82 -27.02
C ALA A 250 1.31 -10.30 -27.52
N VAL A 251 1.15 -8.98 -27.56
CA VAL A 251 -0.05 -8.29 -28.08
C VAL A 251 0.38 -7.17 -29.01
N VAL A 252 -0.19 -7.14 -30.22
CA VAL A 252 0.05 -6.13 -31.25
C VAL A 252 -1.28 -5.64 -31.80
N ILE A 253 -1.39 -4.33 -32.02
CA ILE A 253 -2.51 -3.65 -32.65
C ILE A 253 -1.96 -2.89 -33.84
N VAL A 254 -2.55 -3.08 -35.02
CA VAL A 254 -2.09 -2.50 -36.29
C VAL A 254 -3.24 -1.79 -36.97
N ASP A 255 -3.00 -0.56 -37.41
CA ASP A 255 -3.93 0.17 -38.26
C ASP A 255 -3.67 -0.12 -39.74
N VAL A 256 -4.72 -0.54 -40.43
CA VAL A 256 -4.77 -0.66 -41.88
C VAL A 256 -5.78 0.37 -42.39
N ASP A 257 -5.28 1.40 -43.06
CA ASP A 257 -6.10 2.51 -43.54
C ASP A 257 -6.40 2.37 -45.05
N GLY A 258 -7.69 2.23 -45.39
CA GLY A 258 -8.19 2.14 -46.76
C GLY A 258 -8.00 3.42 -47.59
N ARG A 259 -7.51 4.53 -46.98
CA ARG A 259 -7.03 5.72 -47.72
C ARG A 259 -5.68 5.50 -48.38
N ILE A 260 -4.92 4.47 -47.97
CA ILE A 260 -3.68 4.06 -48.61
C ILE A 260 -4.01 3.18 -49.82
N ASP A 261 -3.69 3.67 -51.03
CA ASP A 261 -4.09 3.04 -52.30
C ASP A 261 -3.68 1.56 -52.39
N HIS A 262 -2.50 1.19 -51.88
CA HIS A 262 -2.01 -0.19 -51.93
C HIS A 262 -2.58 -1.08 -50.81
N PHE A 263 -3.14 -0.55 -49.74
CA PHE A 263 -3.94 -1.33 -48.77
C PHE A 263 -5.36 -1.54 -49.25
N LYS A 264 -5.98 -0.50 -49.81
CA LYS A 264 -7.32 -0.60 -50.41
C LYS A 264 -7.42 -1.67 -51.49
N ASN A 265 -6.36 -1.84 -52.28
CA ASN A 265 -6.29 -2.81 -53.38
C ASN A 265 -5.47 -4.06 -53.01
N ALA A 266 -5.21 -4.30 -51.73
CA ALA A 266 -4.46 -5.47 -51.30
C ALA A 266 -5.24 -6.75 -51.56
N GLN A 267 -4.55 -7.77 -52.05
CA GLN A 267 -5.07 -9.12 -52.27
C GLN A 267 -4.21 -10.16 -51.54
N ASP A 268 -3.41 -9.73 -50.57
CA ASP A 268 -2.60 -10.61 -49.76
C ASP A 268 -2.42 -9.97 -48.39
N ILE A 269 -2.56 -10.77 -47.33
CA ILE A 269 -2.15 -10.42 -45.98
C ILE A 269 -1.00 -11.36 -45.60
N SER A 270 0.16 -10.78 -45.33
CA SER A 270 1.36 -11.52 -44.88
C SER A 270 1.73 -11.08 -43.48
N ILE A 271 1.74 -12.03 -42.53
CA ILE A 271 2.13 -11.78 -41.14
C ILE A 271 3.40 -12.56 -40.82
N ASN A 272 4.43 -11.87 -40.36
CA ASN A 272 5.73 -12.46 -40.09
C ASN A 272 6.12 -12.25 -38.64
N TYR A 273 6.15 -13.34 -37.87
CA TYR A 273 6.57 -13.35 -36.48
C TYR A 273 8.04 -13.77 -36.39
N THR A 274 8.93 -12.86 -36.06
CA THR A 274 10.35 -13.14 -35.85
C THR A 274 10.67 -13.29 -34.38
N ASN A 275 11.72 -14.06 -34.07
CA ASN A 275 12.04 -14.53 -32.72
C ASN A 275 10.90 -15.32 -32.06
N TYR A 276 10.06 -15.98 -32.86
CA TYR A 276 8.91 -16.75 -32.40
C TYR A 276 9.10 -18.23 -32.69
N ASP A 277 9.01 -19.04 -31.64
CA ASP A 277 8.94 -20.49 -31.74
C ASP A 277 7.52 -20.94 -31.35
N PRO A 278 6.69 -21.38 -32.31
CA PRO A 278 5.30 -21.74 -32.06
C PRO A 278 5.11 -22.95 -31.13
N ASP A 279 6.16 -23.75 -30.96
CA ASP A 279 6.12 -24.98 -30.16
C ASP A 279 6.49 -24.72 -28.69
N THR A 280 7.18 -23.61 -28.39
CA THR A 280 7.68 -23.29 -27.03
C THR A 280 7.18 -21.96 -26.47
N MET A 281 6.71 -21.03 -27.31
CA MET A 281 6.24 -19.70 -26.89
C MET A 281 4.72 -19.57 -26.94
N LEU A 282 4.20 -18.60 -26.17
CA LEU A 282 2.78 -18.23 -26.25
C LEU A 282 2.48 -17.60 -27.62
N PRO A 283 1.35 -17.96 -28.25
CA PRO A 283 0.93 -17.41 -29.54
C PRO A 283 0.66 -15.90 -29.47
N PRO A 284 1.23 -15.06 -30.35
CA PRO A 284 1.00 -13.62 -30.31
C PRO A 284 -0.43 -13.22 -30.68
N TYR A 285 -1.04 -12.35 -29.89
CA TYR A 285 -2.29 -11.67 -30.26
C TYR A 285 -2.02 -10.52 -31.25
N LEU A 286 -2.78 -10.49 -32.34
CA LEU A 286 -2.72 -9.45 -33.36
C LEU A 286 -4.12 -8.91 -33.63
N PHE A 287 -4.34 -7.64 -33.33
CA PHE A 287 -5.52 -6.88 -33.72
C PHE A 287 -5.20 -6.04 -34.96
N ILE A 288 -5.99 -6.21 -36.02
CA ILE A 288 -5.91 -5.43 -37.24
C ILE A 288 -7.13 -4.53 -37.30
N ASN A 289 -6.93 -3.24 -37.03
CA ASN A 289 -7.94 -2.21 -37.12
C ASN A 289 -8.06 -1.72 -38.57
N TYR A 290 -9.14 -2.10 -39.24
CA TYR A 290 -9.48 -1.58 -40.56
C TYR A 290 -10.19 -0.24 -40.40
N LYS A 291 -9.71 0.76 -41.14
CA LYS A 291 -10.23 2.14 -41.12
C LYS A 291 -10.50 2.62 -42.53
N HIS A 292 -11.58 3.37 -42.73
CA HIS A 292 -11.93 4.02 -44.00
C HIS A 292 -12.06 3.09 -45.21
N PHE A 293 -12.43 1.82 -45.02
CA PHE A 293 -12.79 0.96 -46.14
C PHE A 293 -14.22 1.24 -46.60
N SER A 294 -14.39 1.59 -47.88
CA SER A 294 -15.73 1.81 -48.44
C SER A 294 -16.55 0.53 -48.54
N SER A 295 -15.88 -0.61 -48.68
CA SER A 295 -16.41 -1.96 -48.62
C SER A 295 -15.20 -2.87 -48.49
N PHE A 296 -15.13 -3.67 -47.44
CA PHE A 296 -14.10 -4.71 -47.34
C PHE A 296 -14.60 -5.91 -48.14
N ASN A 297 -14.10 -6.06 -49.37
CA ASN A 297 -14.41 -7.19 -50.23
C ASN A 297 -13.09 -7.82 -50.71
N PHE A 298 -12.69 -8.88 -50.03
CA PHE A 298 -11.65 -9.76 -50.53
C PHE A 298 -12.22 -10.63 -51.63
N THR A 299 -11.85 -10.30 -52.86
CA THR A 299 -12.23 -11.04 -54.06
C THR A 299 -11.58 -12.43 -54.09
N GLY A 300 -12.05 -13.31 -54.99
CA GLY A 300 -11.57 -14.67 -55.32
C GLY A 300 -10.07 -14.97 -55.36
N SER A 301 -9.20 -13.96 -55.31
CA SER A 301 -7.74 -14.08 -55.41
C SER A 301 -7.00 -13.63 -54.15
N THR A 302 -7.68 -13.35 -53.03
CA THR A 302 -6.99 -12.91 -51.82
C THR A 302 -6.29 -14.07 -51.11
N PHE A 303 -5.02 -13.92 -50.76
CA PHE A 303 -4.24 -14.89 -50.00
C PHE A 303 -3.97 -14.44 -48.57
N PHE A 304 -3.81 -15.41 -47.68
CA PHE A 304 -3.43 -15.19 -46.29
C PHE A 304 -2.24 -16.08 -45.94
N HIS A 305 -1.16 -15.44 -45.50
CA HIS A 305 0.09 -16.09 -45.15
C HIS A 305 0.53 -15.64 -43.76
N ALA A 306 0.88 -16.60 -42.92
CA ALA A 306 1.50 -16.32 -41.63
C ALA A 306 2.66 -17.27 -41.38
N ALA A 307 3.81 -16.73 -41.00
CA ALA A 307 5.02 -17.48 -40.77
C ALA A 307 5.72 -17.08 -39.47
N ALA A 308 6.32 -18.05 -38.80
CA ALA A 308 7.21 -17.85 -37.67
C ALA A 308 8.66 -18.04 -38.11
N TYR A 309 9.55 -17.22 -37.56
CA TYR A 309 10.98 -17.29 -37.80
C TYR A 309 11.70 -17.37 -36.46
N PRO A 310 12.53 -18.41 -36.21
CA PRO A 310 13.21 -18.60 -34.94
C PRO A 310 14.26 -17.50 -34.71
N SER A 311 14.72 -17.34 -33.48
CA SER A 311 15.72 -16.32 -33.16
C SER A 311 17.05 -16.52 -33.93
N LEU A 312 17.59 -15.42 -34.45
CA LEU A 312 18.94 -15.42 -35.02
C LEU A 312 19.99 -15.68 -33.93
N PRO A 313 21.11 -16.36 -34.25
CA PRO A 313 22.17 -16.64 -33.28
C PRO A 313 22.84 -15.35 -32.77
N ASN A 314 23.35 -15.39 -31.54
CA ASN A 314 23.94 -14.24 -30.84
C ASN A 314 22.95 -13.06 -30.71
N ASP A 315 23.47 -11.83 -30.70
CA ASP A 315 22.70 -10.58 -30.60
C ASP A 315 22.20 -10.07 -31.97
N GLU A 316 22.19 -10.90 -33.03
CA GLU A 316 21.65 -10.52 -34.34
C GLU A 316 20.12 -10.38 -34.30
N GLU A 317 19.58 -9.41 -35.04
CA GLU A 317 18.15 -9.11 -35.12
C GLU A 317 17.67 -9.10 -36.57
N TYR A 318 16.37 -9.40 -36.76
CA TYR A 318 15.73 -9.30 -38.06
C TYR A 318 15.52 -7.83 -38.43
N ASP A 319 15.88 -7.48 -39.65
CA ASP A 319 15.64 -6.15 -40.21
C ASP A 319 14.31 -6.11 -40.98
N PHE A 320 13.42 -5.20 -40.61
CA PHE A 320 12.13 -5.00 -41.26
C PHE A 320 12.27 -3.98 -42.40
N GLU A 321 12.11 -4.46 -43.63
CA GLU A 321 12.26 -3.65 -44.85
C GLU A 321 10.91 -3.45 -45.58
N GLY A 322 9.78 -3.65 -44.90
CA GLY A 322 8.44 -3.59 -45.50
C GLY A 322 8.13 -2.22 -46.11
N ASN A 323 8.40 -1.15 -45.37
CA ASN A 323 8.29 0.23 -45.82
C ASN A 323 9.32 0.61 -46.89
N SER A 324 10.33 -0.24 -47.13
CA SER A 324 11.22 -0.13 -48.29
C SER A 324 10.66 -0.80 -49.56
N GLY A 325 9.50 -1.46 -49.47
CA GLY A 325 8.86 -2.20 -50.56
C GLY A 325 9.40 -3.62 -50.73
N VAL A 326 10.09 -4.15 -49.70
CA VAL A 326 10.68 -5.49 -49.72
C VAL A 326 9.74 -6.49 -49.06
N PHE A 327 9.50 -7.60 -49.75
CA PHE A 327 8.68 -8.69 -49.23
C PHE A 327 9.44 -9.57 -48.24
N PHE A 328 8.83 -9.79 -47.09
CA PHE A 328 9.37 -10.54 -45.98
C PHE A 328 9.04 -12.03 -46.16
N GLU A 329 9.90 -12.72 -46.90
CA GLU A 329 9.90 -14.19 -47.08
C GLU A 329 11.14 -14.54 -47.91
N GLY A 330 11.45 -13.72 -48.92
CA GLY A 330 12.58 -13.95 -49.84
C GLY A 330 13.98 -13.80 -49.23
N LYS A 331 14.14 -13.06 -48.13
CA LYS A 331 15.45 -12.82 -47.47
C LYS A 331 15.84 -13.93 -46.47
N TYR A 332 14.86 -14.64 -45.90
CA TYR A 332 15.07 -15.59 -44.79
C TYR A 332 14.22 -16.88 -44.90
N ALA A 333 13.75 -17.23 -46.10
CA ALA A 333 12.90 -18.39 -46.36
C ALA A 333 13.46 -19.72 -45.83
N ASP A 334 14.79 -19.85 -45.70
CA ASP A 334 15.45 -21.05 -45.19
C ASP A 334 15.18 -21.33 -43.71
N ARG A 335 14.62 -20.35 -42.98
CA ARG A 335 14.32 -20.44 -41.54
C ARG A 335 12.83 -20.36 -41.21
N GLU A 336 11.98 -20.33 -42.23
CA GLU A 336 10.53 -20.18 -42.07
C GLU A 336 9.90 -21.44 -41.44
N ILE A 337 9.10 -21.24 -40.40
CA ILE A 337 8.14 -22.23 -39.89
C ILE A 337 6.75 -21.76 -40.32
N PRO A 338 6.10 -22.44 -41.28
CA PRO A 338 4.78 -22.02 -41.75
C PRO A 338 3.76 -22.16 -40.63
N LEU A 339 2.91 -21.14 -40.45
CA LEU A 339 1.78 -21.16 -39.52
C LEU A 339 0.44 -21.23 -40.28
N VAL A 340 0.33 -20.47 -41.38
CA VAL A 340 -0.82 -20.44 -42.27
C VAL A 340 -0.34 -20.37 -43.72
N LYS A 341 -0.90 -21.24 -44.57
CA LYS A 341 -0.77 -21.24 -46.04
C LYS A 341 -2.15 -21.43 -46.65
N SER A 342 -2.84 -20.33 -46.94
CA SER A 342 -4.29 -20.37 -47.23
C SER A 342 -4.65 -20.41 -48.72
N ASP A 343 -3.76 -20.88 -49.60
CA ASP A 343 -3.98 -20.94 -51.06
C ASP A 343 -5.02 -22.02 -51.48
N SER A 344 -5.61 -22.74 -50.53
CA SER A 344 -6.68 -23.71 -50.76
C SER A 344 -7.75 -23.70 -49.66
N HIS A 345 -8.94 -24.23 -49.96
CA HIS A 345 -10.04 -24.39 -48.99
C HIS A 345 -9.80 -25.45 -47.90
N THR A 346 -8.64 -26.10 -47.91
CA THR A 346 -8.31 -27.21 -47.00
C THR A 346 -6.95 -26.99 -46.37
N VAL A 347 -6.90 -26.98 -45.05
CA VAL A 347 -5.63 -26.93 -44.31
C VAL A 347 -5.02 -28.33 -44.28
N SER A 348 -3.75 -28.47 -44.64
CA SER A 348 -3.03 -29.75 -44.55
C SER A 348 -2.93 -30.23 -43.10
N ASP A 349 -2.99 -31.54 -42.85
CA ASP A 349 -2.98 -32.11 -41.50
C ASP A 349 -1.80 -31.64 -40.62
N GLU A 350 -0.62 -31.42 -41.22
CA GLU A 350 0.58 -30.93 -40.52
C GLU A 350 0.42 -29.48 -40.00
N LEU A 351 -0.41 -28.67 -40.66
CA LEU A 351 -0.56 -27.25 -40.38
C LEU A 351 -1.81 -26.92 -39.56
N LYS A 352 -2.75 -27.86 -39.41
CA LYS A 352 -4.05 -27.66 -38.74
C LYS A 352 -3.92 -27.00 -37.37
N ASP A 353 -3.11 -27.58 -36.49
CA ASP A 353 -2.93 -27.08 -35.11
C ASP A 353 -2.39 -25.64 -35.09
N LYS A 354 -1.35 -25.37 -35.88
CA LYS A 354 -0.73 -24.03 -35.98
C LYS A 354 -1.69 -23.01 -36.60
N THR A 355 -2.41 -23.37 -37.65
CA THR A 355 -3.41 -22.50 -38.29
C THR A 355 -4.56 -22.19 -37.34
N TYR A 356 -5.09 -23.16 -36.60
CA TYR A 356 -6.14 -22.92 -35.62
C TYR A 356 -5.65 -22.07 -34.45
N LYS A 357 -4.42 -22.28 -33.97
CA LYS A 357 -3.80 -21.43 -32.93
C LYS A 357 -3.62 -19.98 -33.40
N VAL A 358 -3.26 -19.74 -34.66
CA VAL A 358 -3.19 -18.38 -35.24
C VAL A 358 -4.57 -17.77 -35.38
N ALA A 359 -5.55 -18.53 -35.88
CA ALA A 359 -6.93 -18.07 -36.07
C ALA A 359 -7.55 -17.53 -34.78
N THR A 360 -7.14 -18.04 -33.62
CA THR A 360 -7.68 -17.60 -32.32
C THR A 360 -7.00 -16.39 -31.74
N HIS A 361 -5.80 -16.05 -32.18
CA HIS A 361 -5.06 -14.91 -31.67
C HIS A 361 -5.11 -13.72 -32.63
N LEU A 362 -5.80 -13.87 -33.75
CA LEU A 362 -5.95 -12.85 -34.78
C LEU A 362 -7.35 -12.26 -34.77
N VAL A 363 -7.46 -10.94 -34.67
CA VAL A 363 -8.73 -10.21 -34.69
C VAL A 363 -8.71 -9.16 -35.81
N HIS A 364 -9.66 -9.25 -36.71
CA HIS A 364 -9.96 -8.28 -37.75
C HIS A 364 -11.06 -7.35 -37.28
N ASN A 365 -10.69 -6.16 -36.84
CA ASN A 365 -11.59 -5.17 -36.28
C ASN A 365 -12.04 -4.16 -37.36
N PHE A 366 -13.25 -4.35 -37.88
CA PHE A 366 -13.90 -3.48 -38.86
C PHE A 366 -14.72 -2.41 -38.13
N ASN A 367 -14.01 -1.42 -37.57
CA ASN A 367 -14.59 -0.48 -36.63
C ASN A 367 -15.54 0.54 -37.28
N ASP A 368 -15.21 1.08 -38.46
CA ASP A 368 -15.91 2.23 -39.05
C ASP A 368 -16.72 1.90 -40.32
N GLU A 369 -16.73 0.64 -40.72
CA GLU A 369 -17.44 0.11 -41.87
C GLU A 369 -18.97 0.19 -41.67
N LYS A 370 -19.64 0.72 -42.70
CA LYS A 370 -21.11 0.91 -42.71
C LYS A 370 -21.83 0.07 -43.75
N ASN A 371 -21.07 -0.51 -44.68
CA ASN A 371 -21.59 -1.39 -45.72
C ASN A 371 -21.39 -2.83 -45.29
N GLU A 372 -22.26 -3.73 -45.76
CA GLU A 372 -22.17 -5.16 -45.48
C GLU A 372 -20.77 -5.69 -45.84
N ILE A 373 -20.17 -6.45 -44.92
CA ILE A 373 -18.88 -7.11 -45.13
C ILE A 373 -19.14 -8.44 -45.81
N GLN A 374 -18.49 -8.65 -46.96
CA GLN A 374 -18.61 -9.85 -47.77
C GLN A 374 -17.23 -10.45 -48.01
N PHE A 375 -17.13 -11.76 -47.82
CA PHE A 375 -15.93 -12.54 -48.14
C PHE A 375 -16.21 -13.32 -49.42
N GLU A 376 -15.83 -12.76 -50.58
CA GLU A 376 -16.06 -13.33 -51.91
C GLU A 376 -14.83 -14.13 -52.45
N SER A 377 -14.07 -14.78 -51.56
CA SER A 377 -13.00 -15.72 -51.94
C SER A 377 -13.45 -17.17 -52.12
N ASN A 378 -13.53 -17.63 -53.38
CA ASN A 378 -13.72 -19.05 -53.71
C ASN A 378 -12.40 -19.80 -53.89
N ALA A 379 -11.29 -19.30 -53.36
CA ALA A 379 -9.96 -19.93 -53.48
C ALA A 379 -9.25 -20.08 -52.12
N SER A 380 -9.57 -19.20 -51.16
CA SER A 380 -8.81 -19.06 -49.91
C SER A 380 -9.71 -18.98 -48.69
N LEU A 381 -9.16 -19.43 -47.55
CA LEU A 381 -9.75 -19.28 -46.23
C LEU A 381 -9.36 -17.92 -45.63
N PHE A 382 -10.33 -17.18 -45.10
CA PHE A 382 -10.05 -16.01 -44.25
C PHE A 382 -9.77 -16.50 -42.84
N ILE A 383 -8.62 -16.17 -42.27
CA ILE A 383 -8.18 -16.68 -40.95
C ILE A 383 -8.35 -15.57 -39.91
N GLY A 384 -8.88 -15.89 -38.74
CA GLY A 384 -9.03 -14.93 -37.64
C GLY A 384 -10.49 -14.65 -37.26
N THR A 385 -10.66 -13.91 -36.17
CA THR A 385 -11.97 -13.43 -35.70
C THR A 385 -12.36 -12.15 -36.42
N VAL A 386 -13.56 -12.10 -36.98
CA VAL A 386 -14.15 -10.90 -37.60
C VAL A 386 -14.97 -10.17 -36.55
N LEU A 387 -14.60 -8.92 -36.25
CA LEU A 387 -15.34 -8.03 -35.36
C LEU A 387 -15.91 -6.85 -36.17
N ALA A 388 -17.23 -6.86 -36.38
CA ALA A 388 -17.97 -5.94 -37.22
C ALA A 388 -19.11 -5.25 -36.43
N PRO A 389 -18.80 -4.33 -35.51
CA PRO A 389 -19.76 -3.71 -34.60
C PRO A 389 -20.90 -2.92 -35.26
N ARG A 390 -20.70 -2.46 -36.50
CA ARG A 390 -21.52 -1.43 -37.16
C ARG A 390 -22.20 -1.86 -38.45
N THR A 391 -22.02 -3.11 -38.84
CA THR A 391 -22.51 -3.60 -40.13
C THR A 391 -22.78 -5.10 -40.11
N SER A 392 -23.65 -5.52 -41.02
CA SER A 392 -23.95 -6.94 -41.23
C SER A 392 -22.78 -7.65 -41.89
N VAL A 393 -22.68 -8.95 -41.66
CA VAL A 393 -21.64 -9.82 -42.24
C VAL A 393 -22.30 -10.95 -43.01
N ASN A 394 -21.87 -11.16 -44.25
CA ASN A 394 -22.35 -12.26 -45.08
C ASN A 394 -21.20 -13.25 -45.37
N ILE A 395 -21.41 -14.52 -44.99
CA ILE A 395 -20.42 -15.59 -45.07
C ILE A 395 -21.08 -16.85 -45.65
N ASP A 396 -20.75 -17.18 -46.88
CA ASP A 396 -21.29 -18.33 -47.59
C ASP A 396 -20.13 -19.18 -48.11
N ASP A 397 -20.13 -20.50 -47.91
CA ASP A 397 -19.02 -21.36 -48.36
C ASP A 397 -18.85 -21.43 -49.89
N THR A 398 -19.83 -20.96 -50.67
CA THR A 398 -19.71 -20.74 -52.12
C THR A 398 -19.04 -19.42 -52.49
N GLN A 399 -19.02 -18.48 -51.56
CA GLN A 399 -18.43 -17.14 -51.72
C GLN A 399 -17.12 -17.01 -50.94
N GLY A 400 -16.93 -17.68 -49.79
CA GLY A 400 -15.71 -17.71 -48.98
C GLY A 400 -15.96 -18.18 -47.55
N ARG A 401 -14.93 -18.68 -46.86
CA ARG A 401 -15.04 -19.26 -45.51
C ARG A 401 -14.14 -18.53 -44.52
N VAL A 402 -14.66 -18.25 -43.32
CA VAL A 402 -13.90 -17.70 -42.19
C VAL A 402 -13.55 -18.83 -41.23
N LEU A 403 -12.26 -18.94 -40.92
CA LEU A 403 -11.71 -19.85 -39.93
C LEU A 403 -11.42 -19.04 -38.66
N GLY A 404 -12.40 -19.00 -37.75
CA GLY A 404 -12.41 -18.15 -36.57
C GLY A 404 -13.84 -17.69 -36.25
N SER A 405 -14.00 -16.79 -35.30
CA SER A 405 -15.32 -16.30 -34.88
C SER A 405 -15.80 -15.11 -35.71
N VAL A 406 -17.11 -14.90 -35.79
CA VAL A 406 -17.71 -13.78 -36.51
C VAL A 406 -18.69 -13.09 -35.57
N ILE A 407 -18.38 -11.84 -35.24
CA ILE A 407 -19.10 -11.04 -34.26
C ILE A 407 -19.58 -9.78 -34.98
N SER A 408 -20.89 -9.60 -35.07
CA SER A 408 -21.52 -8.42 -35.66
C SER A 408 -22.46 -7.77 -34.67
N GLY A 409 -22.46 -6.44 -34.63
CA GLY A 409 -23.50 -5.69 -33.91
C GLY A 409 -24.87 -5.73 -34.59
N TYR A 410 -24.95 -6.24 -35.82
CA TYR A 410 -26.11 -6.28 -36.71
C TYR A 410 -26.43 -7.73 -37.10
N ASP A 411 -26.82 -7.97 -38.35
CA ASP A 411 -27.25 -9.27 -38.83
C ASP A 411 -26.04 -10.08 -39.36
N ILE A 412 -26.11 -11.40 -39.21
CA ILE A 412 -25.17 -12.32 -39.85
C ILE A 412 -25.95 -13.22 -40.80
N HIS A 413 -25.55 -13.22 -42.06
CA HIS A 413 -26.03 -14.17 -43.06
C HIS A 413 -25.00 -15.29 -43.22
N THR A 414 -25.38 -16.54 -42.94
CA THR A 414 -24.43 -17.64 -43.04
C THR A 414 -25.01 -18.96 -43.54
N ASN A 415 -24.24 -19.61 -44.41
CA ASN A 415 -24.43 -21.01 -44.83
C ASN A 415 -23.14 -21.83 -44.65
N MET A 416 -22.20 -21.31 -43.86
CA MET A 416 -20.86 -21.84 -43.72
C MET A 416 -20.85 -23.16 -42.96
N SER A 417 -20.29 -24.22 -43.55
CA SER A 417 -20.02 -25.45 -42.81
C SER A 417 -18.82 -25.24 -41.87
N ILE A 418 -19.01 -25.61 -40.59
CA ILE A 418 -17.96 -25.62 -39.56
C ILE A 418 -17.89 -27.04 -39.01
N ASN A 419 -16.76 -27.70 -39.23
CA ASN A 419 -16.55 -29.04 -38.67
C ASN A 419 -15.98 -28.97 -37.23
N ALA A 420 -15.93 -30.12 -36.56
CA ALA A 420 -15.45 -30.20 -35.19
C ALA A 420 -13.98 -29.77 -35.00
N GLU A 421 -13.11 -30.04 -35.98
CA GLU A 421 -11.69 -29.67 -35.92
C GLU A 421 -11.53 -28.14 -36.03
N GLU A 422 -12.21 -27.52 -36.99
CA GLU A 422 -12.23 -26.06 -37.20
C GLU A 422 -12.85 -25.32 -36.02
N SER A 423 -13.86 -25.92 -35.39
CA SER A 423 -14.47 -25.35 -34.20
C SER A 423 -13.49 -25.27 -33.03
N ASN A 424 -12.43 -26.10 -32.96
CA ASN A 424 -11.51 -26.14 -31.80
C ASN A 424 -10.62 -24.90 -31.61
N ALA A 425 -10.73 -23.91 -32.50
CA ALA A 425 -10.12 -22.60 -32.35
C ALA A 425 -10.65 -21.89 -31.08
N ARG A 426 -9.92 -22.04 -29.97
CA ARG A 426 -10.09 -21.37 -28.67
C ARG A 426 -9.61 -19.92 -28.67
N PHE A 427 -10.55 -18.97 -28.72
CA PHE A 427 -10.32 -17.62 -28.23
C PHE A 427 -10.54 -17.64 -26.71
N ASP A 428 -9.45 -17.70 -25.93
CA ASP A 428 -9.54 -17.57 -24.48
C ASP A 428 -9.48 -16.09 -24.10
N TYR A 429 -10.45 -15.67 -23.30
CA TYR A 429 -10.60 -14.28 -22.88
C TYR A 429 -9.76 -13.97 -21.64
N GLU A 430 -9.50 -14.96 -20.79
CA GLU A 430 -8.65 -14.79 -19.61
C GLU A 430 -7.17 -14.58 -19.99
N ASP A 431 -6.83 -14.89 -21.25
CA ASP A 431 -5.53 -14.67 -21.86
C ASP A 431 -5.34 -13.25 -22.42
N PHE A 432 -6.31 -12.32 -22.24
CA PHE A 432 -6.10 -10.89 -22.47
C PHE A 432 -5.47 -10.24 -21.24
N PRO A 433 -4.13 -10.06 -21.19
CA PRO A 433 -3.60 -9.11 -20.25
C PRO A 433 -4.20 -7.75 -20.59
N GLY A 434 -4.66 -7.01 -19.57
CA GLY A 434 -4.80 -5.57 -19.73
C GLY A 434 -3.51 -5.04 -20.36
N LEU A 435 -3.59 -4.07 -21.26
CA LEU A 435 -2.46 -3.44 -21.95
C LEU A 435 -1.50 -2.68 -21.00
N GLY A 436 -1.39 -3.13 -19.74
CA GLY A 436 -0.27 -2.87 -18.88
C GLY A 436 0.99 -3.17 -19.65
N ASP A 437 1.66 -2.08 -20.01
CA ASP A 437 2.91 -2.03 -20.75
C ASP A 437 2.79 -2.07 -22.28
N THR A 438 1.79 -1.38 -22.88
CA THR A 438 1.92 -0.93 -24.28
C THR A 438 3.09 0.04 -24.40
N THR A 439 4.03 -0.31 -25.28
CA THR A 439 5.35 0.27 -25.42
C THR A 439 5.32 1.78 -25.62
N GLY A 440 5.93 2.49 -24.67
CA GLY A 440 6.23 3.92 -24.71
C GLY A 440 6.46 4.52 -23.32
N GLU A 441 5.93 3.89 -22.27
CA GLU A 441 6.19 4.26 -20.87
C GLU A 441 7.18 3.27 -20.26
N GLU A 442 8.28 3.75 -19.67
CA GLU A 442 9.06 2.93 -18.74
C GLU A 442 8.14 2.58 -17.55
N GLU A 443 7.98 1.30 -17.23
CA GLU A 443 7.06 0.85 -16.17
C GLU A 443 7.33 1.62 -14.88
N ILE A 444 6.26 2.14 -14.25
CA ILE A 444 6.37 2.81 -12.96
C ILE A 444 6.76 1.75 -11.91
N GLU A 445 8.01 1.83 -11.46
CA GLU A 445 8.50 1.02 -10.37
C GLU A 445 7.85 1.44 -9.04
N ALA A 446 7.49 0.45 -8.23
CA ALA A 446 6.98 0.70 -6.89
C ALA A 446 8.05 1.37 -6.01
N PRO A 447 7.69 2.35 -5.16
CA PRO A 447 8.64 2.93 -4.22
C PRO A 447 9.18 1.85 -3.27
N VAL A 448 10.45 1.94 -2.90
CA VAL A 448 11.04 1.09 -1.86
C VAL A 448 11.15 1.91 -0.58
N LYS A 449 10.61 1.38 0.51
CA LYS A 449 10.66 2.05 1.82
C LYS A 449 11.42 1.21 2.84
N VAL A 450 12.28 1.86 3.62
CA VAL A 450 13.08 1.22 4.65
C VAL A 450 12.90 2.00 5.96
N GLY A 451 12.64 1.29 7.05
CA GLY A 451 12.60 1.85 8.40
C GLY A 451 13.93 1.62 9.11
N GLU A 452 14.35 2.62 9.89
CA GLU A 452 15.60 2.57 10.64
C GLU A 452 15.48 1.73 11.93
N GLN A 453 16.61 1.15 12.34
CA GLN A 453 16.75 0.45 13.61
C GLN A 453 17.65 1.24 14.55
N PHE A 454 17.17 1.60 15.74
CA PHE A 454 17.96 2.40 16.68
C PHE A 454 17.62 2.16 18.15
N ASN A 455 18.50 2.63 19.04
CA ASN A 455 18.22 2.70 20.48
C ASN A 455 17.50 4.01 20.82
N TYR A 456 16.39 3.92 21.55
CA TYR A 456 15.61 5.06 21.98
C TYR A 456 16.33 5.81 23.12
N THR A 457 16.73 7.04 22.84
CA THR A 457 17.43 7.94 23.77
C THR A 457 16.57 9.17 24.15
N GLY A 458 15.27 9.14 23.84
CA GLY A 458 14.35 10.26 24.04
C GLY A 458 13.94 10.93 22.73
N LYS A 459 13.52 12.20 22.82
CA LYS A 459 12.99 12.99 21.69
C LYS A 459 14.10 13.59 20.79
N GLU A 460 15.11 12.79 20.48
CA GLU A 460 16.16 13.21 19.56
C GLU A 460 15.70 13.09 18.12
N LYS A 461 16.02 14.12 17.33
CA LYS A 461 15.74 14.12 15.90
C LYS A 461 16.75 13.23 15.17
N ARG A 462 16.25 12.33 14.33
CA ARG A 462 17.04 11.38 13.55
C ARG A 462 16.30 10.95 12.29
N ARG A 463 17.00 10.26 11.38
CA ARG A 463 16.37 9.57 10.25
C ARG A 463 15.51 8.44 10.77
N LEU A 464 14.27 8.38 10.32
CA LEU A 464 13.29 7.37 10.70
C LEU A 464 13.03 6.42 9.53
N TYR A 465 12.73 6.99 8.35
CA TYR A 465 12.52 6.21 7.14
C TYR A 465 13.31 6.78 5.98
N THR A 466 13.59 5.92 5.02
CA THR A 466 14.07 6.30 3.69
C THR A 466 13.12 5.73 2.65
N ILE A 467 12.69 6.57 1.70
CA ILE A 467 11.89 6.17 0.54
C ILE A 467 12.75 6.36 -0.70
N THR A 468 12.79 5.37 -1.58
CA THR A 468 13.49 5.43 -2.86
C THR A 468 12.46 5.30 -3.98
N GLN A 469 12.42 6.26 -4.89
CA GLN A 469 11.50 6.27 -6.03
C GLN A 469 12.29 6.58 -7.31
N LYS A 470 12.22 5.68 -8.28
CA LYS A 470 12.68 5.94 -9.64
C LYS A 470 11.61 6.68 -10.43
N ILE A 471 11.98 7.78 -11.05
CA ILE A 471 11.12 8.52 -11.97
C ILE A 471 11.38 7.96 -13.39
N PRO A 472 10.34 7.54 -14.12
CA PRO A 472 10.47 7.06 -15.50
C PRO A 472 11.22 8.05 -16.39
N ALA A 473 11.84 7.55 -17.45
CA ALA A 473 12.44 8.36 -18.50
C ALA A 473 11.39 9.27 -19.16
N TYR A 474 11.84 10.43 -19.64
CA TYR A 474 10.96 11.40 -20.27
C TYR A 474 10.35 10.82 -21.56
N SER A 475 9.03 10.94 -21.69
CA SER A 475 8.29 10.56 -22.90
C SER A 475 7.46 11.74 -23.41
N SER A 476 7.68 12.13 -24.67
CA SER A 476 6.84 13.11 -25.34
C SER A 476 5.46 12.58 -25.70
N GLU A 477 5.33 11.25 -25.79
CA GLU A 477 4.06 10.58 -26.09
C GLU A 477 3.18 10.44 -24.84
N PHE A 478 3.82 10.23 -23.68
CA PHE A 478 3.16 10.06 -22.39
C PHE A 478 3.76 11.03 -21.34
N PRO A 479 3.46 12.33 -21.45
CA PRO A 479 4.02 13.30 -20.53
C PRO A 479 3.51 13.05 -19.10
N ILE A 480 4.44 13.07 -18.14
CA ILE A 480 4.09 13.04 -16.73
C ILE A 480 3.61 14.44 -16.31
N GLN A 481 2.33 14.53 -15.99
CA GLN A 481 1.64 15.76 -15.57
C GLN A 481 1.66 15.94 -14.05
N SER A 482 1.76 14.85 -13.30
CA SER A 482 1.87 14.90 -11.84
C SER A 482 2.64 13.69 -11.30
N ILE A 483 3.44 13.93 -10.28
CA ILE A 483 4.04 12.90 -9.42
C ILE A 483 3.76 13.30 -7.99
N THR A 484 3.13 12.40 -7.24
CA THR A 484 2.79 12.61 -5.84
C THR A 484 3.13 11.37 -5.04
N ILE A 485 3.89 11.54 -3.97
CA ILE A 485 4.24 10.49 -3.02
C ILE A 485 3.53 10.83 -1.72
N ASN A 486 2.63 9.94 -1.28
CA ASN A 486 1.82 10.10 -0.09
C ASN A 486 2.23 9.08 0.97
N ASP A 487 2.73 9.58 2.09
CA ASP A 487 3.18 8.80 3.24
C ASP A 487 2.26 9.03 4.45
N PRO A 488 1.35 8.09 4.77
CA PRO A 488 0.52 8.17 5.97
C PRO A 488 1.37 7.92 7.22
N MET A 489 1.65 8.97 7.99
CA MET A 489 2.51 8.86 9.17
C MET A 489 1.72 8.45 10.41
N SER A 490 2.33 7.61 11.26
CA SER A 490 1.81 7.31 12.59
C SER A 490 1.82 8.55 13.49
N ASP A 491 0.80 8.71 14.33
CA ASP A 491 0.69 9.81 15.32
C ASP A 491 1.86 9.82 16.34
N SER A 492 2.54 8.68 16.51
CA SER A 492 3.74 8.58 17.35
C SER A 492 4.96 9.25 16.72
N LEU A 493 4.91 9.61 15.44
CA LEU A 493 6.00 10.25 14.71
C LEU A 493 5.73 11.75 14.56
N ALA A 494 6.75 12.56 14.81
CA ALA A 494 6.73 13.98 14.50
C ALA A 494 7.79 14.28 13.44
N ILE A 495 7.34 14.38 12.18
CA ILE A 495 8.14 14.77 11.02
C ILE A 495 7.50 16.04 10.45
N VAL A 496 8.30 17.08 10.29
CA VAL A 496 7.89 18.35 9.66
C VAL A 496 8.57 18.48 8.30
N LYS A 497 7.99 19.28 7.40
CA LYS A 497 8.48 19.41 6.02
C LYS A 497 9.94 19.87 5.93
N GLU A 498 10.42 20.66 6.88
CA GLU A 498 11.80 21.15 6.95
C GLU A 498 12.82 20.04 7.24
N ASP A 499 12.35 18.86 7.65
CA ASP A 499 13.16 17.73 8.08
C ASP A 499 13.26 16.64 7.01
N VAL A 500 12.58 16.85 5.89
CA VAL A 500 12.60 15.97 4.72
C VAL A 500 13.72 16.42 3.80
N LEU A 501 14.67 15.52 3.53
CA LEU A 501 15.76 15.75 2.59
C LEU A 501 15.58 14.83 1.39
N ILE A 502 15.65 15.38 0.17
CA ILE A 502 15.58 14.59 -1.05
C ILE A 502 16.91 14.70 -1.77
N THR A 503 17.43 13.58 -2.23
CA THR A 503 18.69 13.50 -2.99
C THR A 503 18.49 12.68 -4.26
N ASP A 504 19.26 12.98 -5.30
CA ASP A 504 19.35 12.14 -6.49
C ASP A 504 20.31 10.95 -6.29
N GLU A 505 20.44 10.11 -7.31
CA GLU A 505 21.33 8.93 -7.31
C GLU A 505 22.82 9.26 -7.11
N ALA A 506 23.24 10.50 -7.35
CA ALA A 506 24.59 10.98 -7.10
C ALA A 506 24.77 11.54 -5.67
N GLY A 507 23.70 11.56 -4.87
CA GLY A 507 23.67 12.15 -3.54
C GLY A 507 23.57 13.68 -3.53
N THR A 508 23.23 14.30 -4.67
CA THR A 508 23.05 15.75 -4.78
C THR A 508 21.69 16.13 -4.21
N ASN A 509 21.61 17.26 -3.49
CA ASN A 509 20.33 17.75 -2.99
C ASN A 509 19.36 18.04 -4.15
N ALA A 510 18.18 17.44 -4.08
CA ALA A 510 17.11 17.47 -5.06
C ALA A 510 15.78 17.93 -4.44
N THR A 511 15.77 18.44 -3.20
CA THR A 511 14.54 18.85 -2.51
C THR A 511 13.76 19.91 -3.28
N ASP A 512 14.44 20.83 -3.98
CA ASP A 512 13.80 21.89 -4.75
C ASP A 512 12.98 21.37 -5.95
N TYR A 513 13.20 20.12 -6.38
CA TYR A 513 12.36 19.48 -7.40
C TYR A 513 10.96 19.11 -6.88
N PHE A 514 10.72 19.19 -5.57
CA PHE A 514 9.48 18.76 -4.96
C PHE A 514 8.91 19.82 -3.99
N THR A 515 7.58 19.87 -3.91
CA THR A 515 6.83 20.58 -2.86
C THR A 515 6.43 19.57 -1.79
N ILE A 516 6.72 19.88 -0.53
CA ILE A 516 6.42 19.02 0.62
C ILE A 516 5.35 19.65 1.50
N ARG A 517 4.28 18.91 1.79
CA ARG A 517 3.13 19.37 2.59
C ARG A 517 2.71 18.31 3.60
N ASN A 518 2.20 18.73 4.75
CA ASN A 518 1.48 17.86 5.68
C ASN A 518 -0.02 18.09 5.49
N GLU A 519 -0.77 17.05 5.16
CA GLU A 519 -2.21 17.10 4.92
C GLU A 519 -3.04 16.75 6.17
N GLU A 520 -4.37 16.94 6.09
CA GLU A 520 -5.29 16.51 7.13
C GLU A 520 -5.23 14.99 7.30
N GLY A 521 -5.04 14.51 8.54
CA GLY A 521 -4.88 13.07 8.83
C GLY A 521 -3.42 12.58 8.94
N ASN A 522 -2.46 13.48 9.19
CA ASN A 522 -1.04 13.15 9.42
C ASN A 522 -0.34 12.45 8.22
N THR A 523 -0.76 12.79 7.00
CA THR A 523 -0.13 12.30 5.77
C THR A 523 0.87 13.34 5.26
N LEU A 524 2.09 12.90 4.97
CA LEU A 524 3.12 13.70 4.31
C LEU A 524 3.00 13.50 2.80
N THR A 525 2.76 14.59 2.08
CA THR A 525 2.63 14.62 0.62
C THR A 525 3.86 15.29 0.02
N ILE A 526 4.52 14.60 -0.89
CA ILE A 526 5.69 15.08 -1.64
C ILE A 526 5.32 15.09 -3.12
N GLU A 527 5.23 16.26 -3.73
CA GLU A 527 4.74 16.45 -5.09
C GLU A 527 5.81 17.08 -5.97
N ALA A 528 6.06 16.55 -7.17
CA ALA A 528 7.00 17.19 -8.11
C ALA A 528 6.51 18.59 -8.49
N THR A 529 7.41 19.58 -8.53
CA THR A 529 7.02 20.95 -8.92
C THR A 529 6.72 21.03 -10.42
N PRO A 530 5.90 22.00 -10.87
CA PRO A 530 5.66 22.22 -12.29
C PRO A 530 6.94 22.47 -13.09
N ASP A 531 7.93 23.15 -12.50
CA ASP A 531 9.22 23.42 -13.17
C ASP A 531 10.04 22.13 -13.32
N SER A 532 10.00 21.23 -12.33
CA SER A 532 10.65 19.91 -12.40
C SER A 532 10.10 19.06 -13.54
N LEU A 533 8.79 19.08 -13.74
CA LEU A 533 8.14 18.31 -14.81
C LEU A 533 8.50 18.83 -16.21
N LEU A 534 8.98 20.07 -16.33
CA LEU A 534 9.50 20.65 -17.57
C LEU A 534 11.00 20.42 -17.77
N ASP A 535 11.73 19.96 -16.74
CA ASP A 535 13.17 19.72 -16.79
C ASP A 535 13.45 18.27 -17.21
N GLU A 536 13.95 18.05 -18.43
CA GLU A 536 14.31 16.71 -18.93
C GLU A 536 15.30 15.98 -18.01
N SER A 537 16.13 16.70 -17.25
CA SER A 537 17.12 16.10 -16.34
C SER A 537 16.51 15.54 -15.05
N PHE A 538 15.23 15.80 -14.79
CA PHE A 538 14.47 15.23 -13.67
C PHE A 538 14.09 13.76 -13.90
N TYR A 539 13.95 13.36 -15.17
CA TYR A 539 13.46 12.05 -15.57
C TYR A 539 14.58 10.99 -15.64
N GLY A 540 14.18 9.71 -15.55
CA GLY A 540 15.10 8.57 -15.65
C GLY A 540 16.05 8.40 -14.45
N LYS A 541 15.79 9.12 -13.35
CA LYS A 541 16.64 9.12 -12.14
C LYS A 541 15.92 8.50 -10.96
N THR A 542 16.72 8.01 -10.02
CA THR A 542 16.22 7.57 -8.71
C THR A 542 16.42 8.65 -7.67
N TYR A 543 15.35 9.01 -6.96
CA TYR A 543 15.37 9.94 -5.85
C TYR A 543 15.22 9.22 -4.51
N THR A 544 16.05 9.62 -3.56
CA THR A 544 16.02 9.12 -2.18
C THR A 544 15.51 10.22 -1.26
N ILE A 545 14.42 9.94 -0.56
CA ILE A 545 13.74 10.83 0.37
C ILE A 545 14.04 10.32 1.79
N GLU A 546 14.75 11.12 2.57
CA GLU A 546 15.02 10.86 3.98
C GLU A 546 14.02 11.59 4.86
N LEU A 547 13.30 10.82 5.68
CA LEU A 547 12.33 11.34 6.62
C LEU A 547 12.97 11.45 8.01
N ASN A 548 13.42 12.66 8.35
CA ASN A 548 13.97 12.93 9.67
C ASN A 548 12.90 13.45 10.62
N GLY A 549 12.93 13.02 11.87
CA GLY A 549 11.94 13.43 12.85
C GLY A 549 12.22 12.86 14.23
N THR A 550 11.22 12.94 15.10
CA THR A 550 11.28 12.39 16.46
C THR A 550 10.23 11.31 16.67
N LEU A 551 10.56 10.32 17.49
CA LEU A 551 9.62 9.31 17.96
C LEU A 551 9.11 9.72 19.35
N ASN A 552 7.79 9.86 19.48
CA ASN A 552 7.11 10.06 20.74
C ASN A 552 6.68 8.71 21.30
N VAL A 553 7.34 8.27 22.36
CA VAL A 553 6.94 7.09 23.14
C VAL A 553 6.21 7.57 24.39
N THR A 554 5.08 6.96 24.70
CA THR A 554 4.25 7.33 25.86
C THR A 554 4.89 6.84 27.17
N PRO A 555 4.66 7.53 28.30
CA PRO A 555 5.14 7.08 29.60
C PRO A 555 4.68 5.65 29.96
N GLU A 556 3.48 5.26 29.53
CA GLU A 556 2.93 3.92 29.73
C GLU A 556 3.74 2.85 28.99
N GLU A 557 4.08 3.07 27.72
CA GLU A 557 4.88 2.14 26.91
C GLU A 557 6.30 1.95 27.47
N VAL A 558 6.92 3.05 27.94
CA VAL A 558 8.26 2.97 28.54
C VAL A 558 8.23 2.23 29.88
N ALA A 559 7.17 2.43 30.68
CA ALA A 559 7.00 1.82 32.00
C ALA A 559 6.63 0.32 31.94
N ASP A 560 6.09 -0.19 30.83
CA ASP A 560 5.74 -1.61 30.69
C ASP A 560 7.00 -2.50 30.63
N PRO A 561 7.20 -3.45 31.57
CA PRO A 561 8.36 -4.34 31.55
C PRO A 561 8.38 -5.34 30.38
N ASN A 562 7.23 -5.60 29.73
CA ASN A 562 7.11 -6.51 28.60
C ASN A 562 7.49 -5.87 27.27
N ILE A 563 7.42 -4.54 27.18
CA ILE A 563 7.78 -3.79 25.96
C ILE A 563 9.28 -3.49 25.99
N ARG A 564 10.03 -4.12 25.09
CA ARG A 564 11.48 -3.90 24.91
C ARG A 564 11.81 -3.12 23.65
N GLN A 565 10.88 -3.07 22.70
CA GLN A 565 11.06 -2.46 21.39
C GLN A 565 9.71 -1.91 20.92
N ILE A 566 9.74 -0.75 20.29
CA ILE A 566 8.61 -0.16 19.60
C ILE A 566 8.80 -0.44 18.11
N THR A 567 7.78 -1.02 17.47
CA THR A 567 7.76 -1.31 16.03
C THR A 567 6.61 -0.55 15.39
N ILE A 568 6.91 0.27 14.39
CA ILE A 568 5.91 1.04 13.63
C ILE A 568 5.98 0.58 12.18
N PRO A 569 4.99 -0.15 11.66
CA PRO A 569 4.89 -0.45 10.24
C PRO A 569 4.44 0.79 9.47
N ASN A 570 4.96 0.97 8.26
CA ASN A 570 4.54 2.05 7.38
C ASN A 570 4.71 1.67 5.90
N THR A 571 3.78 2.12 5.06
CA THR A 571 3.78 1.96 3.60
C THR A 571 3.62 3.33 2.96
N VAL A 572 4.23 3.57 1.81
CA VAL A 572 4.05 4.80 1.03
C VAL A 572 3.39 4.47 -0.31
N THR A 573 2.63 5.41 -0.85
CA THR A 573 2.05 5.29 -2.19
C THR A 573 2.64 6.35 -3.11
N THR A 574 3.03 5.97 -4.31
CA THR A 574 3.40 6.90 -5.37
C THR A 574 2.30 6.88 -6.42
N LYS A 575 1.78 8.06 -6.75
CA LYS A 575 0.86 8.32 -7.85
C LYS A 575 1.61 9.10 -8.93
N ILE A 576 1.74 8.54 -10.13
CA ILE A 576 2.25 9.24 -11.31
C ILE A 576 1.12 9.29 -12.32
N ASN A 577 0.70 10.50 -12.71
CA ASN A 577 -0.56 10.73 -13.42
C ASN A 577 -1.72 10.04 -12.68
N ASP A 578 -2.29 8.95 -13.21
CA ASP A 578 -3.37 8.18 -12.57
C ASP A 578 -2.94 6.78 -12.09
N LYS A 579 -1.69 6.39 -12.29
CA LYS A 579 -1.16 5.09 -11.87
C LYS A 579 -0.65 5.17 -10.44
N ILE A 580 -1.08 4.23 -9.60
CA ILE A 580 -0.69 4.14 -8.18
C ILE A 580 0.11 2.86 -7.95
N LYS A 581 1.28 2.99 -7.31
CA LYS A 581 2.05 1.85 -6.79
C LYS A 581 2.31 2.06 -5.31
N THR A 582 2.21 0.98 -4.54
CA THR A 582 2.44 0.97 -3.09
C THR A 582 3.78 0.32 -2.79
N SER A 583 4.52 0.85 -1.81
CA SER A 583 5.78 0.27 -1.36
C SER A 583 5.57 -1.07 -0.65
N ASN A 584 6.70 -1.73 -0.36
CA ASN A 584 6.76 -2.72 0.71
C ASN A 584 6.33 -2.09 2.06
N GLU A 585 5.88 -2.93 2.99
CA GLU A 585 5.73 -2.53 4.40
C GLU A 585 7.12 -2.40 5.04
N ALA A 586 7.45 -1.19 5.49
CA ALA A 586 8.70 -0.87 6.16
C ALA A 586 8.47 -0.85 7.67
N LEU A 587 9.36 -1.47 8.44
CA LEU A 587 9.28 -1.50 9.90
C LEU A 587 10.32 -0.55 10.49
N LEU A 588 9.88 0.50 11.19
CA LEU A 588 10.73 1.29 12.07
C LEU A 588 10.85 0.59 13.42
N GLU A 589 12.06 0.45 13.93
CA GLU A 589 12.33 -0.33 15.14
C GLU A 589 13.17 0.45 16.15
N ALA A 590 12.55 0.82 17.27
CA ALA A 590 13.21 1.55 18.35
C ALA A 590 13.35 0.67 19.60
N THR A 591 14.57 0.28 19.94
CA THR A 591 14.86 -0.51 21.15
C THR A 591 14.86 0.38 22.39
N LEU A 592 14.05 0.04 23.39
CA LEU A 592 14.00 0.76 24.66
C LEU A 592 15.15 0.31 25.57
N ILE A 593 16.05 1.23 25.91
CA ILE A 593 17.23 0.96 26.72
C ILE A 593 17.10 1.53 28.15
N GLN A 594 17.93 0.99 29.06
CA GLN A 594 18.02 1.48 30.44
C GLN A 594 18.63 2.88 30.46
N GLY A 595 18.09 3.76 31.31
CA GLY A 595 18.71 5.03 31.63
C GLY A 595 19.76 4.89 32.72
N GLU A 596 20.50 5.97 32.96
CA GLU A 596 21.40 6.07 34.09
C GLU A 596 20.61 6.25 35.40
N ALA A 597 21.19 5.77 36.50
CA ALA A 597 20.50 5.73 37.77
C ALA A 597 20.30 7.13 38.38
N VAL A 598 19.16 7.33 39.07
CA VAL A 598 18.90 8.54 39.86
C VAL A 598 19.31 8.25 41.30
N THR A 599 20.25 9.02 41.83
CA THR A 599 20.74 8.92 43.21
C THR A 599 20.03 9.93 44.10
N VAL A 600 19.34 9.46 45.15
CA VAL A 600 18.67 10.31 46.13
C VAL A 600 19.52 10.40 47.40
N ARG A 601 19.90 11.62 47.80
CA ARG A 601 20.77 11.90 48.96
C ARG A 601 20.03 12.74 50.01
N TYR A 602 20.35 12.51 51.28
CA TYR A 602 19.78 13.20 52.43
C TYR A 602 20.90 13.88 53.22
N LEU A 603 21.02 15.20 53.10
CA LEU A 603 22.15 15.98 53.62
C LEU A 603 21.68 16.97 54.69
N ASN A 604 22.51 17.14 55.74
CA ASN A 604 22.33 18.20 56.73
C ASN A 604 23.00 19.52 56.28
N GLU A 605 23.01 20.53 57.16
CA GLU A 605 23.62 21.85 56.93
C GLU A 605 25.15 21.83 56.78
N ASP A 606 25.80 20.73 57.13
CA ASP A 606 27.25 20.50 57.00
C ASP A 606 27.60 19.62 55.78
N GLU A 607 26.64 19.40 54.87
CA GLU A 607 26.77 18.52 53.69
C GLU A 607 27.09 17.05 54.05
N GLN A 608 26.80 16.63 55.28
CA GLN A 608 26.97 15.27 55.76
C GLN A 608 25.72 14.41 55.46
N GLU A 609 25.93 13.18 54.99
CA GLU A 609 24.85 12.21 54.82
C GLU A 609 24.31 11.73 56.17
N ILE A 610 23.00 11.90 56.36
CA ILE A 610 22.29 11.56 57.59
C ILE A 610 21.33 10.37 57.43
N ALA A 611 21.20 9.85 56.20
CA ALA A 611 20.53 8.59 55.89
C ALA A 611 21.15 7.95 54.64
N PRO A 612 21.05 6.61 54.47
CA PRO A 612 21.54 5.94 53.27
C PRO A 612 20.89 6.48 52.00
N ALA A 613 21.72 6.68 50.96
CA ALA A 613 21.27 7.08 49.64
C ALA A 613 20.39 5.99 48.99
N GLU A 614 19.44 6.42 48.14
CA GLU A 614 18.59 5.52 47.35
C GLU A 614 18.97 5.58 45.88
N ILE A 615 18.92 4.43 45.21
CA ILE A 615 19.19 4.30 43.77
C ILE A 615 17.89 3.92 43.08
N LEU A 616 17.39 4.81 42.23
CA LEU A 616 16.25 4.52 41.35
C LEU A 616 16.78 4.12 39.98
N VAL A 617 16.17 3.10 39.38
CA VAL A 617 16.51 2.59 38.05
C VAL A 617 15.26 2.54 37.18
N GLY A 618 15.40 2.82 35.89
CA GLY A 618 14.32 2.80 34.93
C GLY A 618 14.82 3.03 33.51
N LYS A 619 13.95 2.79 32.52
CA LYS A 619 14.27 3.05 31.11
C LYS A 619 14.28 4.55 30.81
N ILE A 620 15.04 4.97 29.79
CA ILE A 620 15.06 6.39 29.37
C ILE A 620 13.64 6.87 29.06
N GLY A 621 13.27 8.02 29.62
CA GLY A 621 11.93 8.62 29.48
C GLY A 621 10.90 8.13 30.51
N GLN A 622 11.18 7.06 31.26
CA GLN A 622 10.29 6.59 32.32
C GLN A 622 10.24 7.62 33.46
N PRO A 623 9.06 7.97 33.99
CA PRO A 623 8.96 8.90 35.12
C PRO A 623 9.48 8.26 36.41
N TYR A 624 10.15 9.06 37.24
CA TYR A 624 10.51 8.70 38.61
C TYR A 624 9.88 9.67 39.61
N GLN A 625 9.68 9.18 40.83
CA GLN A 625 9.29 9.99 41.99
C GLN A 625 10.09 9.52 43.20
N SER A 626 10.75 10.48 43.86
CA SER A 626 11.41 10.29 45.14
C SER A 626 10.60 10.91 46.27
N LYS A 627 10.86 10.50 47.52
CA LYS A 627 10.19 11.01 48.72
C LYS A 627 11.22 11.37 49.78
N ALA A 628 10.92 12.43 50.53
CA ALA A 628 11.65 12.76 51.73
C ALA A 628 11.48 11.66 52.79
N LYS A 629 12.53 11.42 53.58
CA LYS A 629 12.49 10.56 54.75
C LYS A 629 12.17 11.37 56.00
N ASP A 630 11.48 10.73 56.94
CA ASP A 630 11.42 11.21 58.32
C ASP A 630 12.71 10.76 59.02
N ILE A 631 13.53 11.71 59.47
CA ILE A 631 14.85 11.46 60.05
C ILE A 631 14.86 12.08 61.44
N LEU A 632 15.07 11.25 62.46
CA LEU A 632 15.08 11.68 63.86
C LEU A 632 16.08 12.84 64.07
N ASP A 633 15.67 13.84 64.85
CA ASP A 633 16.43 15.06 65.19
C ASP A 633 16.71 16.03 64.02
N TYR A 634 16.09 15.81 62.86
CA TYR A 634 16.21 16.66 61.67
C TYR A 634 14.84 17.04 61.11
N ILE A 635 14.69 18.28 60.65
CA ILE A 635 13.50 18.76 59.93
C ILE A 635 13.85 19.04 58.47
N LEU A 636 12.97 18.64 57.55
CA LEU A 636 13.14 18.92 56.13
C LEU A 636 13.05 20.44 55.87
N VAL A 637 14.07 21.02 55.25
CA VAL A 637 14.11 22.44 54.87
C VAL A 637 13.12 22.72 53.73
N GLY A 638 13.03 21.80 52.78
CA GLY A 638 12.13 21.91 51.63
C GLY A 638 12.23 20.71 50.70
N THR A 639 11.27 20.59 49.79
CA THR A 639 11.29 19.57 48.74
C THR A 639 12.07 20.08 47.52
N PRO A 640 13.00 19.28 46.96
CA PRO A 640 13.74 19.69 45.78
C PRO A 640 12.85 19.66 44.54
N GLU A 641 13.05 20.60 43.61
CA GLU A 641 12.25 20.72 42.39
C GLU A 641 12.32 19.45 41.51
N ASN A 642 13.47 18.77 41.50
CA ASN A 642 13.70 17.55 40.73
C ASN A 642 13.31 16.26 41.48
N GLN A 643 12.49 16.33 42.54
CA GLN A 643 11.99 15.14 43.25
C GLN A 643 11.16 14.22 42.35
N THR A 644 10.56 14.78 41.31
CA THR A 644 9.90 14.10 40.20
C THR A 644 10.60 14.47 38.90
N GLY A 645 10.79 13.51 38.01
CA GLY A 645 11.44 13.72 36.72
C GLY A 645 11.31 12.50 35.84
N THR A 646 12.15 12.40 34.81
CA THR A 646 12.29 11.20 33.98
C THR A 646 13.73 10.73 33.99
N PHE A 647 13.93 9.42 33.83
CA PHE A 647 15.27 8.85 33.64
C PHE A 647 15.86 9.31 32.31
N SER A 648 17.14 9.64 32.31
CA SER A 648 17.89 10.08 31.13
C SER A 648 19.09 9.17 30.86
N ASP A 649 19.83 9.48 29.80
CA ASP A 649 21.14 8.88 29.48
C ASP A 649 22.28 9.40 30.38
N LYS A 650 21.96 10.25 31.37
CA LYS A 650 22.92 10.87 32.28
C LYS A 650 22.52 10.64 33.73
N GLU A 651 23.52 10.47 34.59
CA GLU A 651 23.32 10.37 36.03
C GLU A 651 22.61 11.61 36.59
N GLN A 652 21.65 11.40 37.48
CA GLN A 652 20.85 12.45 38.11
C GLN A 652 20.95 12.35 39.63
N THR A 653 21.00 13.49 40.33
CA THR A 653 21.05 13.52 41.80
C THR A 653 19.91 14.36 42.37
N VAL A 654 19.12 13.78 43.28
CA VAL A 654 18.08 14.48 44.04
C VAL A 654 18.58 14.66 45.48
N ILE A 655 18.64 15.90 45.97
CA ILE A 655 19.14 16.21 47.30
C ILE A 655 18.02 16.75 48.18
N TYR A 656 17.66 16.02 49.22
CA TYR A 656 16.82 16.52 50.31
C TYR A 656 17.71 17.14 51.38
N ARG A 657 17.45 18.42 51.69
CA ARG A 657 18.21 19.19 52.69
C ARG A 657 17.46 19.24 54.01
N TYR A 658 18.16 18.99 55.10
CA TYR A 658 17.62 18.94 56.45
C TYR A 658 18.32 19.94 57.36
N GLN A 659 17.54 20.54 58.25
CA GLN A 659 17.99 21.41 59.33
C GLN A 659 17.99 20.63 60.63
N GLY A 660 19.07 20.75 61.41
CA GLY A 660 19.16 20.08 62.71
C GLY A 660 18.42 20.81 63.82
N HIS A 661 18.32 20.15 64.98
CA HIS A 661 17.73 20.70 66.19
C HIS A 661 18.66 20.54 67.39
N LEU A 662 18.52 21.48 68.32
CA LEU A 662 19.09 21.40 69.64
C LEU A 662 18.06 20.81 70.60
N THR A 663 18.37 19.66 71.20
CA THR A 663 17.43 18.90 72.03
C THR A 663 18.09 18.28 73.25
N PHE A 664 17.28 17.93 74.24
CA PHE A 664 17.70 17.06 75.32
C PHE A 664 17.50 15.60 74.91
N SER A 665 18.57 14.81 74.88
CA SER A 665 18.48 13.35 74.80
C SER A 665 17.99 12.76 76.12
N SER A 666 18.40 13.33 77.26
CA SER A 666 17.89 12.98 78.58
C SER A 666 17.97 14.14 79.57
N ILE A 667 17.04 14.16 80.52
CA ILE A 667 17.04 15.07 81.67
C ILE A 667 16.67 14.31 82.95
N PRO A 668 17.28 14.63 84.10
CA PRO A 668 16.91 14.05 85.39
C PRO A 668 15.53 14.54 85.81
N THR A 669 14.70 13.63 86.32
CA THR A 669 13.42 13.99 86.96
C THR A 669 13.56 14.03 88.47
N GLN A 670 14.62 13.42 89.03
CA GLN A 670 14.93 13.43 90.45
C GLN A 670 16.43 13.60 90.71
N LEU A 671 16.76 14.55 91.58
CA LEU A 671 18.12 14.78 92.09
C LEU A 671 18.07 14.75 93.62
N SER A 672 18.98 13.99 94.23
CA SER A 672 19.10 13.88 95.69
C SER A 672 20.48 14.33 96.14
N PHE A 673 20.52 15.16 97.17
CA PHE A 673 21.74 15.50 97.90
C PHE A 673 22.02 14.53 99.05
N GLY A 674 21.12 13.58 99.33
CA GLY A 674 21.26 12.59 100.41
C GLY A 674 20.73 13.05 101.76
N THR A 675 21.02 12.25 102.79
CA THR A 675 20.61 12.53 104.18
C THR A 675 21.79 13.00 105.01
N HIS A 676 21.67 14.17 105.62
CA HIS A 676 22.75 14.81 106.38
C HIS A 676 22.32 15.17 107.80
N THR A 677 23.27 15.11 108.73
CA THR A 677 23.05 15.60 110.10
C THR A 677 23.20 17.11 110.15
N LEU A 678 22.36 17.80 110.95
CA LEU A 678 22.49 19.25 111.15
C LEU A 678 23.88 19.61 111.68
N SER A 679 24.54 20.57 111.03
CA SER A 679 25.87 21.05 111.40
C SER A 679 25.83 22.44 112.01
N ASN A 680 26.81 22.74 112.87
CA ASN A 680 27.05 24.07 113.41
C ASN A 680 28.15 24.83 112.62
N LYS A 681 28.51 24.33 111.44
CA LYS A 681 29.43 24.95 110.48
C LYS A 681 28.75 25.05 109.12
N ASP A 682 29.34 25.84 108.23
CA ASP A 682 28.95 25.84 106.82
C ASP A 682 29.25 24.46 106.22
N GLU A 683 28.24 23.83 105.63
CA GLU A 683 28.38 22.53 104.98
C GLU A 683 28.04 22.64 103.49
N HIS A 684 28.79 21.91 102.68
CA HIS A 684 28.59 21.83 101.24
C HIS A 684 28.29 20.39 100.83
N TYR A 685 27.08 20.15 100.35
CA TYR A 685 26.63 18.82 99.93
C TYR A 685 26.60 18.73 98.40
N LYS A 686 27.25 17.70 97.87
CA LYS A 686 27.21 17.36 96.44
C LYS A 686 25.96 16.55 96.12
N VAL A 687 25.63 16.41 94.84
CA VAL A 687 24.61 15.45 94.40
C VAL A 687 25.08 14.04 94.78
N GLU A 688 24.25 13.33 95.56
CA GLU A 688 24.50 11.93 95.96
C GLU A 688 24.02 10.97 94.87
N SER A 689 22.82 11.21 94.34
CA SER A 689 22.22 10.36 93.31
C SER A 689 21.32 11.14 92.37
N LYS A 690 21.26 10.67 91.12
CA LYS A 690 20.41 11.19 90.04
C LYS A 690 19.81 10.02 89.26
N ASP A 691 18.56 10.16 88.82
CA ASP A 691 17.86 9.11 88.07
C ASP A 691 18.30 9.01 86.61
N LYS A 692 18.69 10.15 86.01
CA LYS A 692 19.25 10.26 84.66
C LYS A 692 20.33 11.35 84.62
N ASP A 693 21.10 11.35 83.55
CA ASP A 693 21.98 12.46 83.20
C ASP A 693 21.26 13.56 82.42
N ILE A 694 21.80 14.78 82.45
CA ILE A 694 21.49 15.79 81.42
C ILE A 694 22.40 15.53 80.24
N VAL A 695 21.81 15.02 79.16
CA VAL A 695 22.51 14.75 77.90
C VAL A 695 21.88 15.65 76.84
N VAL A 696 22.71 16.44 76.18
CA VAL A 696 22.31 17.34 75.11
C VAL A 696 22.76 16.75 73.78
N LYS A 697 21.90 16.88 72.76
CA LYS A 697 22.25 16.55 71.38
C LYS A 697 21.97 17.75 70.49
N ASP A 698 23.00 18.17 69.76
CA ASP A 698 22.90 19.25 68.78
C ASP A 698 23.25 18.74 67.38
N THR A 699 22.22 18.64 66.55
CA THR A 699 22.34 18.20 65.16
C THR A 699 22.42 19.35 64.16
N ARG A 700 22.39 20.61 64.64
CA ARG A 700 22.55 21.82 63.81
C ARG A 700 23.97 21.93 63.26
N LYS A 701 24.15 22.86 62.31
CA LYS A 701 25.43 23.17 61.67
C LYS A 701 26.59 23.28 62.67
N ARG A 702 27.75 22.71 62.35
CA ARG A 702 28.95 22.88 63.18
C ARG A 702 29.31 24.35 63.32
N GLY A 703 29.68 24.72 64.55
CA GLY A 703 29.89 26.12 64.96
C GLY A 703 28.67 26.76 65.63
N SER A 704 27.48 26.13 65.61
CA SER A 704 26.33 26.62 66.38
C SER A 704 26.64 26.68 67.87
N ASN A 705 26.30 27.80 68.50
CA ASN A 705 26.45 27.99 69.94
C ASN A 705 25.16 27.60 70.67
N TRP A 706 25.31 27.10 71.89
CA TRP A 706 24.18 26.81 72.76
C TRP A 706 24.54 27.00 74.23
N GLN A 707 23.50 27.18 75.05
CA GLN A 707 23.65 27.29 76.50
C GLN A 707 22.62 26.44 77.23
N LEU A 708 23.10 25.65 78.19
CA LEU A 708 22.24 25.05 79.21
C LEU A 708 22.13 26.03 80.36
N ARG A 709 20.90 26.35 80.75
CA ARG A 709 20.61 27.21 81.90
C ARG A 709 19.70 26.51 82.89
N ALA A 710 19.83 26.91 84.15
CA ALA A 710 18.98 26.42 85.22
C ALA A 710 18.35 27.56 86.00
N THR A 711 17.08 27.38 86.33
CA THR A 711 16.31 28.29 87.18
C THR A 711 15.68 27.48 88.31
N LEU A 712 15.70 28.01 89.53
CA LEU A 712 15.01 27.38 90.65
C LEU A 712 13.54 27.79 90.59
N ASP A 713 12.65 26.92 90.13
CA ASP A 713 11.22 27.21 90.04
C ASP A 713 10.56 27.23 91.42
N LYS A 714 10.99 26.34 92.31
CA LYS A 714 10.55 26.30 93.72
C LYS A 714 11.74 26.16 94.64
N GLU A 715 11.81 27.04 95.63
CA GLU A 715 12.80 26.95 96.69
C GLU A 715 12.70 25.61 97.44
N LEU A 716 13.80 25.22 98.07
CA LEU A 716 13.85 24.01 98.89
C LEU A 716 13.02 24.24 100.16
N ILE A 717 11.84 23.63 100.21
CA ILE A 717 10.88 23.79 101.32
C ILE A 717 10.82 22.49 102.12
N GLY A 718 10.91 22.63 103.45
CA GLY A 718 10.76 21.52 104.39
C GLY A 718 9.33 21.01 104.45
N SER A 719 9.13 19.71 104.26
CA SER A 719 7.81 19.06 104.21
C SER A 719 6.98 19.24 105.49
N LYS A 720 7.61 19.27 106.67
CA LYS A 720 6.93 19.34 107.97
C LYS A 720 6.90 20.75 108.55
N THR A 721 8.01 21.47 108.42
CA THR A 721 8.24 22.78 109.02
C THR A 721 7.79 23.92 108.12
N GLN A 722 7.64 23.66 106.82
CA GLN A 722 7.43 24.68 105.78
C GLN A 722 8.53 25.76 105.75
N HIS A 723 9.68 25.48 106.39
CA HIS A 723 10.83 26.36 106.38
C HIS A 723 11.49 26.33 105.00
N VAL A 724 11.92 27.49 104.52
CA VAL A 724 12.45 27.66 103.16
C VAL A 724 13.94 27.93 103.23
N LEU A 725 14.73 27.12 102.51
CA LEU A 725 16.17 27.31 102.40
C LEU A 725 16.48 28.28 101.25
N THR A 726 16.59 29.57 101.59
CA THR A 726 16.90 30.64 100.64
C THR A 726 18.38 30.66 100.26
N ASP A 727 18.69 30.93 99.00
CA ASP A 727 20.08 31.11 98.50
C ASP A 727 21.03 29.94 98.83
N THR A 728 20.51 28.71 98.86
CA THR A 728 21.28 27.52 99.24
C THR A 728 21.77 26.67 98.06
N LEU A 729 21.20 26.83 96.87
CA LEU A 729 21.54 26.03 95.69
C LEU A 729 22.53 26.77 94.79
N PHE A 730 23.66 26.13 94.49
CA PHE A 730 24.72 26.68 93.65
C PHE A 730 25.18 25.65 92.61
N TYR A 731 25.61 26.13 91.46
CA TYR A 731 26.39 25.36 90.51
C TYR A 731 27.87 25.71 90.66
N VAL A 732 28.74 24.70 90.75
CA VAL A 732 30.18 24.87 90.85
C VAL A 732 30.83 24.39 89.56
N LYS A 733 31.66 25.23 88.94
CA LYS A 733 32.42 24.88 87.73
C LYS A 733 33.82 25.48 87.82
N GLU A 734 34.85 24.66 87.67
CA GLU A 734 36.26 25.04 87.76
C GLU A 734 36.58 25.87 89.03
N GLY A 735 35.95 25.52 90.15
CA GLY A 735 36.11 26.22 91.43
C GLY A 735 35.36 27.57 91.57
N GLN A 736 34.63 28.02 90.55
CA GLN A 736 33.73 29.18 90.64
C GLN A 736 32.31 28.75 91.01
N THR A 737 31.63 29.56 91.83
CA THR A 737 30.27 29.26 92.33
C THR A 737 29.24 30.21 91.74
N PHE A 738 28.20 29.66 91.11
CA PHE A 738 27.10 30.40 90.50
C PHE A 738 25.79 30.08 91.24
N PRO A 739 25.09 31.07 91.83
CA PRO A 739 23.84 30.81 92.53
C PRO A 739 22.72 30.43 91.55
N ILE A 740 21.88 29.47 91.92
CA ILE A 740 20.64 29.14 91.20
C ILE A 740 19.47 29.63 92.05
N THR A 741 18.71 30.59 91.53
CA THR A 741 17.70 31.32 92.31
C THR A 741 16.35 31.33 91.59
N THR A 742 15.29 31.71 92.31
CA THR A 742 13.94 31.92 91.77
C THR A 742 13.80 33.17 90.91
N LYS A 743 14.81 34.04 90.87
CA LYS A 743 14.72 35.38 90.25
C LYS A 743 15.46 35.49 88.93
N GLY A 744 16.20 34.47 88.50
CA GLY A 744 16.99 34.53 87.27
C GLY A 744 17.54 33.18 86.81
N SER A 745 17.74 33.07 85.50
CA SER A 745 18.26 31.89 84.81
C SER A 745 19.80 31.92 84.81
N THR A 746 20.41 30.92 85.42
CA THR A 746 21.87 30.80 85.60
C THR A 746 22.46 29.90 84.52
N ILE A 747 23.55 30.34 83.88
CA ILE A 747 24.26 29.53 82.88
C ILE A 747 25.02 28.40 83.59
N ILE A 748 24.75 27.16 83.17
CA ILE A 748 25.34 25.95 83.71
C ILE A 748 26.44 25.46 82.77
N GLU A 749 26.13 25.41 81.48
CA GLU A 749 27.08 24.99 80.45
C GLU A 749 26.93 25.85 79.20
N SER A 750 28.04 26.04 78.49
CA SER A 750 28.05 26.72 77.19
C SER A 750 28.85 25.85 76.23
N GLY A 751 28.23 25.48 75.12
CA GLY A 751 28.83 24.60 74.14
C GLY A 751 28.85 25.21 72.75
N VAL A 752 29.82 24.75 71.95
CA VAL A 752 29.88 24.95 70.51
C VAL A 752 29.78 23.58 69.85
N THR A 753 28.90 23.46 68.87
CA THR A 753 28.66 22.20 68.17
C THR A 753 29.85 21.87 67.28
N THR A 754 30.69 20.93 67.73
CA THR A 754 31.87 20.44 67.00
C THR A 754 31.63 19.07 66.37
N THR A 755 30.74 18.28 66.96
CA THR A 755 30.25 16.98 66.47
C THR A 755 28.74 16.88 66.72
N HIS A 756 28.03 16.01 66.00
CA HIS A 756 26.60 15.76 66.22
C HIS A 756 26.33 14.59 67.19
N ASN A 757 27.36 14.17 67.93
CA ASN A 757 27.22 13.15 68.96
C ASN A 757 26.57 13.75 70.22
N GLU A 758 26.00 12.88 71.04
CA GLU A 758 25.47 13.28 72.34
C GLU A 758 26.59 13.75 73.26
N TRP A 759 26.29 14.79 74.05
CA TRP A 759 27.19 15.32 75.07
C TRP A 759 26.53 15.23 76.45
N ASN A 760 27.10 14.36 77.30
CA ASN A 760 26.70 14.23 78.70
C ASN A 760 27.34 15.34 79.55
N ILE A 761 26.51 16.21 80.13
CA ILE A 761 26.96 17.36 80.93
C ILE A 761 27.14 16.94 82.41
N THR A 762 26.40 15.92 82.86
CA THR A 762 26.31 15.57 84.29
C THR A 762 26.95 14.25 84.66
N GLU A 763 27.68 13.62 83.73
CA GLU A 763 28.34 12.32 83.91
C GLU A 763 29.08 12.26 85.24
N ASP A 764 29.92 13.27 85.50
CA ASP A 764 30.82 13.34 86.65
C ASP A 764 30.24 14.05 87.89
N TRP A 765 28.98 14.49 87.89
CA TRP A 765 28.43 15.28 89.01
C TRP A 765 28.42 14.55 90.37
N THR A 766 28.51 13.22 90.37
CA THR A 766 28.56 12.39 91.60
C THR A 766 29.98 12.05 92.04
N THR A 767 30.98 12.26 91.18
CA THR A 767 32.39 11.86 91.40
C THR A 767 33.33 13.07 91.46
N SER A 768 32.96 14.19 90.82
CA SER A 768 33.73 15.43 90.75
C SER A 768 33.44 16.39 91.92
N ASP A 769 34.30 17.40 92.07
CA ASP A 769 34.03 18.58 92.88
C ASP A 769 33.21 19.64 92.12
N ASP A 770 33.07 19.52 90.81
CA ASP A 770 32.19 20.37 90.00
C ASP A 770 30.77 19.76 89.90
N GLY A 771 29.77 20.61 89.65
CA GLY A 771 28.36 20.23 89.57
C GLY A 771 27.47 20.99 90.54
N LEU A 772 26.23 20.52 90.66
CA LEU A 772 25.23 21.11 91.55
C LEU A 772 25.56 20.85 93.03
N LYS A 773 25.49 21.87 93.87
CA LYS A 773 25.77 21.77 95.32
C LYS A 773 24.76 22.53 96.16
N LEU A 774 24.50 21.99 97.34
CA LEU A 774 23.80 22.67 98.41
C LEU A 774 24.81 23.28 99.38
N SER A 775 24.74 24.57 99.65
CA SER A 775 25.53 25.25 100.68
C SER A 775 24.60 25.68 101.81
N VAL A 776 24.70 25.01 102.96
CA VAL A 776 23.81 25.25 104.10
C VAL A 776 24.61 25.91 105.23
N LYS A 777 24.14 27.08 105.66
CA LYS A 777 24.76 27.84 106.76
C LYS A 777 24.38 27.24 108.13
N PRO A 778 25.20 27.42 109.17
CA PRO A 778 24.91 26.93 110.49
C PRO A 778 23.62 27.57 111.04
N GLY A 779 22.67 26.71 111.43
CA GLY A 779 21.38 27.12 111.98
C GLY A 779 20.30 27.48 110.96
N ASP A 780 20.60 27.38 109.65
CA ASP A 780 19.66 27.69 108.57
C ASP A 780 18.71 26.52 108.27
N ALA A 781 19.20 25.28 108.26
CA ALA A 781 18.36 24.10 108.10
C ALA A 781 17.74 23.61 109.41
N LEU A 782 16.48 23.17 109.34
CA LEU A 782 15.76 22.45 110.38
C LEU A 782 15.76 20.94 110.07
N ALA A 783 15.51 20.10 111.08
CA ALA A 783 15.39 18.66 110.89
C ALA A 783 14.10 18.33 110.10
N ASP A 784 14.21 18.27 108.78
CA ASP A 784 13.09 18.07 107.85
C ASP A 784 13.57 17.42 106.54
N GLN A 785 12.63 17.00 105.71
CA GLN A 785 12.87 16.62 104.33
C GLN A 785 12.57 17.80 103.42
N TYR A 786 13.59 18.31 102.73
CA TYR A 786 13.48 19.45 101.83
C TYR A 786 13.30 18.98 100.39
N SER A 787 12.40 19.63 99.67
CA SER A 787 12.19 19.41 98.23
C SER A 787 12.02 20.75 97.52
N GLY A 788 12.55 20.84 96.31
CA GLY A 788 12.40 21.99 95.42
C GLY A 788 12.27 21.52 93.97
N GLU A 789 12.02 22.45 93.07
CA GLU A 789 11.90 22.17 91.63
C GLU A 789 12.88 23.06 90.88
N ILE A 790 13.66 22.44 89.99
CA ILE A 790 14.60 23.12 89.10
C ILE A 790 14.14 22.94 87.66
N SER A 791 14.15 24.01 86.90
CA SER A 791 13.88 23.99 85.46
C SER A 791 15.17 24.09 84.68
N TRP A 792 15.27 23.28 83.62
CA TRP A 792 16.40 23.26 82.69
C TRP A 792 15.95 23.81 81.34
N GLU A 793 16.65 24.83 80.87
CA GLU A 793 16.35 25.49 79.61
C GLU A 793 17.55 25.39 78.68
N LEU A 794 17.31 25.00 77.43
CA LEU A 794 18.33 24.89 76.41
C LEU A 794 18.14 26.01 75.40
N TYR A 795 19.11 26.92 75.33
CA TYR A 795 19.05 28.11 74.50
C TYR A 795 19.90 27.95 73.25
N ASP A 796 19.28 28.25 72.11
CA ASP A 796 19.99 28.61 70.88
C ASP A 796 20.58 30.01 71.04
N VAL A 797 21.91 30.13 70.94
CA VAL A 797 22.60 31.42 71.08
C VAL A 797 23.17 31.81 69.72
N VAL A 798 22.60 32.86 69.13
CA VAL A 798 23.18 33.49 67.95
C VAL A 798 24.48 34.20 68.34
N GLU A 799 25.53 34.06 67.52
CA GLU A 799 26.76 34.83 67.67
C GLU A 799 26.43 36.32 67.69
N ASN A 800 26.86 37.04 68.73
CA ASN A 800 26.93 38.49 68.62
C ASN A 800 28.11 38.78 67.69
N GLU A 801 27.83 39.21 66.45
CA GLU A 801 28.83 39.77 65.53
C GLU A 801 29.64 40.90 66.19
#